data_AF-A0A497MI50-F1
#
_entry.id   AF-A0A497MI50-F1
#
_cell.length_a   1.000
_cell.length_b   1.000
_cell.length_c   1.000
_cell.angle_alpha   90.00
_cell.angle_beta   90.00
_cell.angle_gamma   90.00
#
_symmetry.space_group_name_H-M   'P 1'
#
loop_
_entity.id
_entity.type
_entity.pdbx_description
1 polymer ?
#
loop_
_entity_poly.entity_id
_entity_poly.type
_entity_poly.pdbx_seq_one_letter_code
_entity_poly.pdbx_strand_id
1 'polypeptide(L)'
;MKKPVAVWNKRVDPASYPWFAERKVKPVTWEDLDNQLHTTALRQFEIERIVDETGKARYRVVRYKETLDLYTKVYDFGRVIWPLYNFVFAENFKEVVDEIANRKLYVFDIWGYVPTCDLESGLESGSCAEYRPPPEAHEYFLRKLGTKYFLGWDNGEQDGRYVGRYAKMFCPAPVTRRQAYEYFMEYFRRLCSDLHDYVISLSSLTFPHYFAHMGNHRLLGAETAQALPSVPMWYAFIRGAGKQYGILWYGNASVFNRWGYYNPDLEEDVRDTRSGYLTGPTVGTTLSLLKRLWYVELMYNCCMMSIEMGHLSSKRKVVKTVDGKTMEVPALTPIGELHLKAADWMRRHPDLGVMYTPVALILDFYTGWVPPRHLYTSDIYMVWGNMPYGKGDHQIDLFFREVYPGYEDCSFYHNERGFLTPTPCGDIFDVLLSNVEEFVLKRYNAAVILGDTHLEGELLEKIRSFVKAGGSLAVFANQLGEGCEDITGVRLTGRVKTSNHAIITTDDLRVSEPMFKFHELEVVDGEVLAATRKGEPLVVRRRISDAEVFTFASDYGLSERLPLRKPIVNECDRPLPSPYQLLQHVRGILLPWLRDFNLIEVYGQPIQYITSVTDEPTRLLVTLCNNDPMPWSGVIAIKGANIAKATNLMTDEPLPGGPMLRVEVPRLDVMIYELIADRPVVRFKEV
;
A
#
# COMPACT_ATOMS: atom_id res chain seq x y z
N MET A 1 29.53 -23.36 3.00
CA MET A 1 28.78 -22.12 3.36
C MET A 1 27.58 -22.02 2.43
N LYS A 2 26.37 -21.74 2.93
CA LYS A 2 25.21 -21.47 2.04
C LYS A 2 25.50 -20.22 1.20
N LYS A 3 25.12 -20.25 -0.07
CA LYS A 3 25.26 -19.10 -0.98
C LYS A 3 24.34 -17.96 -0.49
N PRO A 4 24.80 -16.68 -0.46
CA PRO A 4 23.96 -15.55 -0.11
C PRO A 4 22.70 -15.46 -0.98
N VAL A 5 21.61 -14.99 -0.37
CA VAL A 5 20.30 -14.85 -1.05
C VAL A 5 20.40 -13.76 -2.11
N ALA A 6 19.88 -14.02 -3.31
CA ALA A 6 19.83 -13.03 -4.37
C ALA A 6 18.68 -12.06 -4.13
N VAL A 7 18.97 -10.76 -3.96
CA VAL A 7 17.97 -9.75 -3.65
C VAL A 7 17.99 -8.63 -4.69
N TRP A 8 16.83 -8.01 -4.89
CA TRP A 8 16.72 -6.75 -5.61
C TRP A 8 16.88 -5.59 -4.61
N ASN A 9 17.91 -4.76 -4.78
CA ASN A 9 18.25 -3.66 -3.86
C ASN A 9 18.18 -2.28 -4.52
N LYS A 10 17.56 -2.16 -5.70
CA LYS A 10 17.41 -0.89 -6.40
C LYS A 10 16.02 -0.33 -6.19
N ARG A 11 15.92 0.97 -5.87
CA ARG A 11 14.64 1.67 -5.87
C ARG A 11 14.03 1.60 -7.27
N VAL A 12 12.71 1.75 -7.37
CA VAL A 12 12.08 1.96 -8.67
C VAL A 12 12.66 3.23 -9.27
N ASP A 13 13.22 3.10 -10.47
CA ASP A 13 13.64 4.21 -11.30
C ASP A 13 12.73 4.24 -12.53
N PRO A 14 11.74 5.14 -12.58
CA PRO A 14 10.83 5.23 -13.72
C PRO A 14 11.54 5.39 -15.06
N ALA A 15 12.67 6.10 -15.11
CA ALA A 15 13.39 6.36 -16.35
C ALA A 15 14.00 5.10 -16.98
N SER A 16 14.22 4.04 -16.18
CA SER A 16 14.78 2.77 -16.65
C SER A 16 13.75 1.84 -17.30
N TYR A 17 12.47 2.20 -17.33
CA TYR A 17 11.41 1.32 -17.85
C TYR A 17 11.22 1.51 -19.36
N PRO A 18 10.97 0.43 -20.13
CA PRO A 18 10.90 0.51 -21.60
C PRO A 18 9.88 1.55 -22.13
N TRP A 19 8.72 1.63 -21.49
CA TRP A 19 7.66 2.56 -21.88
C TRP A 19 7.86 3.99 -21.36
N PHE A 20 8.90 4.28 -20.56
CA PHE A 20 9.11 5.62 -20.05
C PHE A 20 9.24 6.64 -21.19
N ALA A 21 9.99 6.31 -22.24
CA ALA A 21 10.15 7.15 -23.43
C ALA A 21 8.84 7.34 -24.23
N GLU A 22 7.97 6.32 -24.24
CA GLU A 22 6.73 6.30 -25.02
C GLU A 22 5.57 7.03 -24.33
N ARG A 23 5.56 7.08 -22.99
CA ARG A 23 4.51 7.78 -22.24
C ARG A 23 4.47 9.27 -22.59
N LYS A 24 3.30 9.76 -22.99
CA LYS A 24 3.06 11.20 -23.22
C LYS A 24 3.30 12.01 -21.93
N VAL A 25 2.87 11.46 -20.81
CA VAL A 25 2.98 12.05 -19.48
C VAL A 25 3.98 11.22 -18.68
N LYS A 26 5.14 11.81 -18.38
CA LYS A 26 6.23 11.09 -17.70
C LYS A 26 5.91 10.93 -16.21
N PRO A 27 6.07 9.73 -15.64
CA PRO A 27 6.11 9.55 -14.19
C PRO A 27 7.14 10.46 -13.53
N VAL A 28 6.90 10.86 -12.29
CA VAL A 28 7.89 11.60 -11.49
C VAL A 28 9.07 10.68 -11.21
N THR A 29 10.29 11.17 -11.44
CA THR A 29 11.54 10.45 -11.19
C THR A 29 12.20 10.88 -9.88
N TRP A 30 13.21 10.12 -9.41
CA TRP A 30 14.03 10.57 -8.29
C TRP A 30 14.82 11.84 -8.63
N GLU A 31 15.23 12.04 -9.88
CA GLU A 31 15.90 13.27 -10.34
C GLU A 31 14.98 14.49 -10.24
N ASP A 32 13.69 14.34 -10.59
CA ASP A 32 12.68 15.39 -10.40
C ASP A 32 12.57 15.78 -8.93
N LEU A 33 12.77 14.82 -8.01
CA LEU A 33 12.73 14.99 -6.56
C LEU A 33 14.11 15.29 -5.95
N ASP A 34 15.07 15.82 -6.73
CA ASP A 34 16.41 16.17 -6.25
C ASP A 34 17.18 14.96 -5.63
N ASN A 35 16.81 13.74 -5.98
CA ASN A 35 17.28 12.47 -5.39
C ASN A 35 17.10 12.41 -3.86
N GLN A 36 16.02 13.02 -3.35
CA GLN A 36 15.72 13.14 -1.93
C GLN A 36 14.29 12.72 -1.63
N LEU A 37 14.07 12.35 -0.36
CA LEU A 37 12.73 12.20 0.21
C LEU A 37 12.17 13.57 0.57
N HIS A 38 10.86 13.77 0.38
CA HIS A 38 10.21 15.04 0.73
C HIS A 38 9.05 14.86 1.71
N THR A 39 8.68 15.97 2.32
CA THR A 39 7.51 16.06 3.21
C THR A 39 6.57 17.16 2.74
N THR A 40 5.29 16.99 3.03
CA THR A 40 4.26 18.01 2.75
C THR A 40 4.33 19.15 3.75
N ALA A 41 4.06 20.37 3.27
CA ALA A 41 4.13 21.57 4.06
C ALA A 41 2.76 22.24 4.22
N LEU A 42 2.09 22.59 3.13
CA LEU A 42 0.89 23.42 3.16
C LEU A 42 -0.26 22.75 2.40
N ARG A 43 -1.43 22.63 3.05
CA ARG A 43 -2.65 22.06 2.44
C ARG A 43 -3.66 23.09 1.92
N GLN A 44 -3.70 24.27 2.52
CA GLN A 44 -4.72 25.27 2.18
C GLN A 44 -4.19 26.69 2.23
N PHE A 45 -4.48 27.44 1.17
CA PHE A 45 -4.32 28.88 1.16
C PHE A 45 -5.57 29.57 1.72
N GLU A 46 -5.36 30.72 2.34
CA GLU A 46 -6.46 31.60 2.69
C GLU A 46 -6.97 32.33 1.44
N ILE A 47 -8.30 32.32 1.27
CA ILE A 47 -8.97 32.87 0.11
C ILE A 47 -10.08 33.80 0.59
N GLU A 48 -10.07 35.04 0.12
CA GLU A 48 -11.13 36.01 0.35
C GLU A 48 -12.13 36.03 -0.81
N ARG A 49 -13.43 36.05 -0.47
CA ARG A 49 -14.52 36.22 -1.41
C ARG A 49 -14.85 37.72 -1.54
N ILE A 50 -14.66 38.25 -2.74
CA ILE A 50 -14.91 39.65 -3.10
C ILE A 50 -16.18 39.69 -3.96
N VAL A 51 -17.20 40.41 -3.54
CA VAL A 51 -18.43 40.60 -4.32
C VAL A 51 -18.36 41.97 -4.98
N ASP A 52 -18.46 42.02 -6.31
CA ASP A 52 -18.49 43.29 -7.03
C ASP A 52 -19.90 43.93 -7.03
N GLU A 53 -20.00 45.16 -7.53
CA GLU A 53 -21.25 45.94 -7.59
C GLU A 53 -22.37 45.26 -8.39
N THR A 54 -22.03 44.26 -9.22
CA THR A 54 -23.00 43.48 -10.01
C THR A 54 -23.50 42.23 -9.26
N GLY A 55 -23.00 41.98 -8.06
CA GLY A 55 -23.29 40.78 -7.27
C GLY A 55 -22.43 39.57 -7.64
N LYS A 56 -21.45 39.71 -8.54
CA LYS A 56 -20.58 38.62 -8.97
C LYS A 56 -19.46 38.41 -7.96
N ALA A 57 -19.32 37.18 -7.47
CA ALA A 57 -18.24 36.78 -6.58
C ALA A 57 -16.93 36.54 -7.36
N ARG A 58 -15.83 37.02 -6.80
CA ARG A 58 -14.45 36.75 -7.21
C ARG A 58 -13.68 36.26 -5.98
N TYR A 59 -12.66 35.46 -6.21
CA TYR A 59 -11.84 34.90 -5.14
C TYR A 59 -10.41 35.41 -5.28
N ARG A 60 -9.78 35.78 -4.16
CA ARG A 60 -8.38 36.21 -4.14
C ARG A 60 -7.63 35.46 -3.05
N VAL A 61 -6.48 34.87 -3.39
CA VAL A 61 -5.58 34.29 -2.40
C VAL A 61 -4.87 35.41 -1.66
N VAL A 62 -4.96 35.43 -0.33
CA VAL A 62 -4.34 36.46 0.52
C VAL A 62 -3.24 35.87 1.38
N ARG A 63 -2.31 36.73 1.80
CA ARG A 63 -1.19 36.38 2.70
C ARG A 63 -0.38 35.16 2.26
N TYR A 64 -0.32 34.87 0.95
CA TYR A 64 0.32 33.65 0.44
C TYR A 64 1.83 33.64 0.69
N LYS A 65 2.50 34.80 0.70
CA LYS A 65 3.94 34.88 0.97
C LYS A 65 4.25 34.53 2.42
N GLU A 66 3.49 35.13 3.34
CA GLU A 66 3.57 34.89 4.79
C GLU A 66 3.19 33.46 5.12
N THR A 67 2.15 32.92 4.48
CA THR A 67 1.72 31.53 4.64
C THR A 67 2.81 30.58 4.16
N LEU A 68 3.38 30.80 2.97
CA LEU A 68 4.48 29.98 2.48
C LEU A 68 5.71 30.07 3.41
N ASP A 69 6.07 31.27 3.90
CA ASP A 69 7.17 31.44 4.86
C ASP A 69 6.89 30.68 6.17
N LEU A 70 5.67 30.74 6.68
CA LEU A 70 5.27 30.06 7.91
C LEU A 70 5.53 28.54 7.83
N TYR A 71 5.10 27.91 6.74
CA TYR A 71 5.20 26.46 6.59
C TYR A 71 6.57 25.98 6.10
N THR A 72 7.28 26.77 5.28
CA THR A 72 8.54 26.33 4.62
C THR A 72 9.81 26.93 5.20
N LYS A 73 9.73 27.99 6.01
CA LYS A 73 10.91 28.63 6.64
C LYS A 73 10.80 28.71 8.16
N VAL A 74 9.65 29.15 8.68
CA VAL A 74 9.48 29.32 10.14
C VAL A 74 9.44 27.97 10.85
N TYR A 75 8.65 27.03 10.31
CA TYR A 75 8.58 25.67 10.83
C TYR A 75 9.33 24.64 9.99
N ASP A 76 9.48 24.87 8.68
CA ASP A 76 10.13 23.93 7.74
C ASP A 76 9.53 22.51 7.79
N PHE A 77 8.20 22.44 7.61
CA PHE A 77 7.48 21.17 7.49
C PHE A 77 7.92 20.40 6.25
N GLY A 78 8.26 21.08 5.16
CA GLY A 78 8.73 20.47 3.93
C GLY A 78 8.70 21.40 2.73
N ARG A 79 8.89 20.82 1.54
CA ARG A 79 8.93 21.56 0.25
C ARG A 79 7.74 21.28 -0.66
N VAL A 80 6.83 20.40 -0.25
CA VAL A 80 5.69 19.96 -1.07
C VAL A 80 4.42 20.70 -0.63
N ILE A 81 3.86 21.50 -1.51
CA ILE A 81 2.59 22.21 -1.33
C ILE A 81 1.49 21.32 -1.92
N TRP A 82 0.50 21.00 -1.11
CA TRP A 82 -0.62 20.13 -1.44
C TRP A 82 -1.95 20.90 -1.38
N PRO A 83 -2.18 21.86 -2.29
CA PRO A 83 -3.28 22.80 -2.15
C PRO A 83 -4.64 22.19 -2.55
N LEU A 84 -5.72 22.73 -1.98
CA LEU A 84 -7.08 22.60 -2.50
C LEU A 84 -7.24 23.28 -3.86
N TYR A 85 -8.03 22.72 -4.77
CA TYR A 85 -8.24 23.23 -6.13
C TYR A 85 -8.73 24.67 -6.24
N ASN A 86 -9.48 25.16 -5.25
CA ASN A 86 -10.15 26.46 -5.32
C ASN A 86 -9.18 27.64 -5.53
N PHE A 87 -7.90 27.54 -5.12
CA PHE A 87 -6.91 28.60 -5.36
C PHE A 87 -6.62 28.82 -6.85
N VAL A 88 -6.80 27.81 -7.71
CA VAL A 88 -6.58 27.95 -9.17
C VAL A 88 -7.68 28.77 -9.85
N PHE A 89 -8.79 29.02 -9.15
CA PHE A 89 -9.89 29.87 -9.59
C PHE A 89 -9.80 31.30 -9.04
N ALA A 90 -8.80 31.60 -8.20
CA ALA A 90 -8.59 32.95 -7.69
C ALA A 90 -7.98 33.87 -8.76
N GLU A 91 -8.37 35.15 -8.76
CA GLU A 91 -7.92 36.13 -9.76
C GLU A 91 -6.39 36.32 -9.80
N ASN A 92 -5.70 36.02 -8.69
CA ASN A 92 -4.25 36.18 -8.53
C ASN A 92 -3.49 34.84 -8.46
N PHE A 93 -4.07 33.72 -8.90
CA PHE A 93 -3.41 32.42 -8.82
C PHE A 93 -2.00 32.42 -9.45
N LYS A 94 -1.79 33.19 -10.53
CA LYS A 94 -0.48 33.34 -11.20
C LYS A 94 0.59 33.93 -10.28
N GLU A 95 0.22 34.92 -9.44
CA GLU A 95 1.14 35.50 -8.46
C GLU A 95 1.57 34.45 -7.43
N VAL A 96 0.62 33.60 -6.99
CA VAL A 96 0.89 32.51 -6.04
C VAL A 96 1.82 31.48 -6.67
N VAL A 97 1.57 31.07 -7.92
CA VAL A 97 2.42 30.13 -8.65
C VAL A 97 3.82 30.69 -8.90
N ASP A 98 3.94 31.98 -9.22
CA ASP A 98 5.24 32.64 -9.36
C ASP A 98 6.01 32.64 -8.04
N GLU A 99 5.34 32.87 -6.91
CA GLU A 99 5.97 32.82 -5.59
C GLU A 99 6.43 31.39 -5.22
N ILE A 100 5.62 30.38 -5.52
CA ILE A 100 5.99 28.95 -5.38
C ILE A 100 7.23 28.64 -6.22
N ALA A 101 7.26 29.10 -7.48
CA ALA A 101 8.38 28.90 -8.39
C ALA A 101 9.67 29.57 -7.87
N ASN A 102 9.57 30.82 -7.40
CA ASN A 102 10.69 31.56 -6.81
C ASN A 102 11.32 30.85 -5.62
N ARG A 103 10.50 30.10 -4.86
CA ARG A 103 10.93 29.31 -3.70
C ARG A 103 11.34 27.87 -4.04
N LYS A 104 11.20 27.44 -5.30
CA LYS A 104 11.47 26.06 -5.76
C LYS A 104 10.70 25.01 -4.95
N LEU A 105 9.42 25.30 -4.69
CA LEU A 105 8.50 24.40 -4.00
C LEU A 105 7.76 23.52 -5.02
N TYR A 106 7.44 22.30 -4.62
CA TYR A 106 6.64 21.38 -5.43
C TYR A 106 5.15 21.67 -5.24
N VAL A 107 4.37 21.61 -6.31
CA VAL A 107 2.91 21.61 -6.29
C VAL A 107 2.46 20.20 -6.59
N PHE A 108 1.82 19.61 -5.60
CA PHE A 108 1.47 18.21 -5.55
C PHE A 108 -0.03 18.06 -5.38
N ASP A 109 -0.60 17.12 -6.15
CA ASP A 109 -1.87 16.48 -5.82
C ASP A 109 -2.99 17.48 -5.54
N ILE A 110 -3.24 18.43 -6.47
CA ILE A 110 -4.20 19.53 -6.21
C ILE A 110 -5.59 18.95 -5.93
N TRP A 111 -5.97 18.94 -4.65
CA TRP A 111 -7.05 18.10 -4.11
C TRP A 111 -8.41 18.74 -4.27
N GLY A 112 -9.44 17.89 -4.37
CA GLY A 112 -10.85 18.28 -4.20
C GLY A 112 -11.74 18.03 -5.40
N TYR A 113 -11.28 17.23 -6.37
CA TYR A 113 -12.13 16.77 -7.45
C TYR A 113 -13.07 15.66 -6.95
N VAL A 114 -14.36 15.93 -6.91
CA VAL A 114 -15.40 14.94 -6.61
C VAL A 114 -16.55 15.11 -7.60
N PRO A 115 -16.78 14.13 -8.50
CA PRO A 115 -17.87 14.23 -9.46
C PRO A 115 -19.22 14.41 -8.76
N THR A 116 -20.14 15.12 -9.41
CA THR A 116 -21.49 15.52 -8.95
C THR A 116 -21.56 16.58 -7.84
N CYS A 117 -20.43 17.02 -7.27
CA CYS A 117 -20.41 18.13 -6.33
C CYS A 117 -20.44 19.48 -7.07
N ASP A 118 -21.31 20.40 -6.65
CA ASP A 118 -21.47 21.70 -7.29
C ASP A 118 -20.25 22.62 -7.10
N LEU A 119 -19.82 23.27 -8.19
CA LEU A 119 -18.63 24.13 -8.20
C LEU A 119 -18.82 25.41 -7.38
N GLU A 120 -19.97 26.07 -7.49
CA GLU A 120 -20.19 27.33 -6.76
C GLU A 120 -20.17 27.09 -5.25
N SER A 121 -20.89 26.06 -4.81
CA SER A 121 -20.93 25.60 -3.42
C SER A 121 -19.55 25.16 -2.91
N GLY A 122 -18.79 24.45 -3.75
CA GLY A 122 -17.42 24.02 -3.42
C GLY A 122 -16.44 25.19 -3.28
N LEU A 123 -16.52 26.19 -4.18
CA LEU A 123 -15.69 27.39 -4.11
C LEU A 123 -16.00 28.23 -2.86
N GLU A 124 -17.27 28.36 -2.49
CA GLU A 124 -17.69 29.14 -1.31
C GLU A 124 -17.30 28.45 0.00
N SER A 125 -17.49 27.14 0.09
CA SER A 125 -17.22 26.38 1.32
C SER A 125 -15.77 25.93 1.47
N GLY A 126 -14.97 25.98 0.40
CA GLY A 126 -13.64 25.37 0.36
C GLY A 126 -13.69 23.85 0.42
N SER A 127 -14.82 23.23 0.02
CA SER A 127 -14.99 21.78 -0.07
C SER A 127 -14.69 21.26 -1.48
N CYS A 128 -14.79 19.95 -1.67
CA CYS A 128 -14.71 19.31 -2.98
C CYS A 128 -15.79 19.78 -3.97
N ALA A 129 -15.47 19.71 -5.27
CA ALA A 129 -16.39 19.98 -6.39
C ALA A 129 -16.07 19.12 -7.62
N GLU A 130 -17.02 19.00 -8.55
CA GLU A 130 -16.73 18.59 -9.92
C GLU A 130 -16.23 19.82 -10.67
N TYR A 131 -14.99 19.77 -11.15
CA TYR A 131 -14.38 20.91 -11.82
C TYR A 131 -13.42 20.47 -12.93
N ARG A 132 -13.24 21.34 -13.91
CA ARG A 132 -12.14 21.23 -14.87
C ARG A 132 -11.16 22.35 -14.57
N PRO A 133 -9.88 22.05 -14.30
CA PRO A 133 -8.89 23.10 -14.22
C PRO A 133 -8.92 23.95 -15.49
N PRO A 134 -8.94 25.29 -15.39
CA PRO A 134 -8.88 26.13 -16.57
C PRO A 134 -7.65 25.76 -17.43
N PRO A 135 -7.76 25.63 -18.76
CA PRO A 135 -6.61 25.32 -19.61
C PRO A 135 -5.43 26.27 -19.39
N GLU A 136 -5.72 27.57 -19.22
CA GLU A 136 -4.72 28.57 -18.89
C GLU A 136 -3.98 28.27 -17.58
N ALA A 137 -4.67 27.75 -16.56
CA ALA A 137 -4.04 27.39 -15.29
C ALA A 137 -3.06 26.23 -15.50
N HIS A 138 -3.49 25.16 -16.17
CA HIS A 138 -2.64 24.00 -16.47
C HIS A 138 -1.40 24.39 -17.30
N GLU A 139 -1.58 25.18 -18.35
CA GLU A 139 -0.49 25.71 -19.17
C GLU A 139 0.45 26.62 -18.35
N TYR A 140 -0.10 27.43 -17.44
CA TYR A 140 0.70 28.30 -16.57
C TYR A 140 1.58 27.49 -15.62
N PHE A 141 1.03 26.45 -14.97
CA PHE A 141 1.80 25.55 -14.12
C PHE A 141 2.94 24.90 -14.89
N LEU A 142 2.68 24.31 -16.05
CA LEU A 142 3.72 23.67 -16.86
C LEU A 142 4.78 24.67 -17.34
N ARG A 143 4.38 25.89 -17.73
CA ARG A 143 5.33 26.92 -18.16
C ARG A 143 6.22 27.44 -17.02
N LYS A 144 5.67 27.60 -15.81
CA LYS A 144 6.38 28.22 -14.68
C LYS A 144 7.12 27.22 -13.80
N LEU A 145 6.52 26.08 -13.53
CA LEU A 145 7.06 25.04 -12.65
C LEU A 145 7.70 23.89 -13.42
N GLY A 146 7.36 23.71 -14.69
CA GLY A 146 7.78 22.55 -15.48
C GLY A 146 7.21 21.25 -14.94
N THR A 147 7.65 20.13 -15.51
CA THR A 147 7.29 18.79 -15.03
C THR A 147 7.92 18.46 -13.68
N LYS A 148 8.98 19.17 -13.30
CA LYS A 148 9.71 18.97 -12.05
C LYS A 148 8.94 19.48 -10.84
N TYR A 149 8.49 20.73 -10.86
CA TYR A 149 7.84 21.34 -9.69
C TYR A 149 6.32 21.30 -9.73
N PHE A 150 5.68 20.98 -10.86
CA PHE A 150 4.25 20.62 -10.89
C PHE A 150 4.12 19.11 -11.05
N LEU A 151 3.69 18.43 -9.98
CA LEU A 151 3.62 16.96 -9.92
C LEU A 151 2.31 16.42 -10.52
N GLY A 152 1.20 17.14 -10.39
CA GLY A 152 -0.06 16.83 -11.09
C GLY A 152 -1.33 17.16 -10.30
N TRP A 153 -2.46 16.88 -10.94
CA TRP A 153 -3.81 17.01 -10.36
C TRP A 153 -4.19 15.73 -9.60
N ASP A 154 -4.87 15.89 -8.47
CA ASP A 154 -5.40 14.75 -7.73
C ASP A 154 -6.60 14.15 -8.46
N ASN A 155 -6.58 12.84 -8.77
CA ASN A 155 -7.85 12.20 -9.14
C ASN A 155 -8.76 12.01 -7.93
N GLY A 156 -8.21 11.96 -6.72
CA GLY A 156 -8.87 11.72 -5.46
C GLY A 156 -9.11 10.23 -5.22
N GLU A 157 -9.75 9.95 -4.09
CA GLU A 157 -10.25 8.65 -3.61
C GLU A 157 -11.33 7.99 -4.50
N GLN A 158 -11.20 8.08 -5.82
CA GLN A 158 -12.26 7.80 -6.77
C GLN A 158 -12.41 6.33 -7.09
N ASP A 159 -11.41 5.49 -6.88
CA ASP A 159 -11.61 4.03 -6.92
C ASP A 159 -12.61 3.59 -5.85
N GLY A 160 -12.49 4.15 -4.65
CA GLY A 160 -13.46 4.02 -3.58
C GLY A 160 -14.87 4.47 -3.98
N ARG A 161 -14.99 5.70 -4.48
CA ARG A 161 -16.28 6.25 -4.92
C ARG A 161 -16.87 5.50 -6.12
N TYR A 162 -16.02 5.01 -7.03
CA TYR A 162 -16.42 4.16 -8.15
C TYR A 162 -17.08 2.89 -7.64
N VAL A 163 -16.40 2.14 -6.76
CA VAL A 163 -16.93 0.90 -6.18
C VAL A 163 -18.20 1.16 -5.36
N GLY A 164 -18.23 2.23 -4.55
CA GLY A 164 -19.36 2.53 -3.67
C GLY A 164 -20.61 3.06 -4.37
N ARG A 165 -20.45 3.73 -5.52
CA ARG A 165 -21.53 4.44 -6.20
C ARG A 165 -21.63 4.12 -7.70
N TYR A 166 -20.58 4.41 -8.47
CA TYR A 166 -20.67 4.46 -9.94
C TYR A 166 -20.71 3.09 -10.62
N ALA A 167 -20.00 2.09 -10.09
CA ALA A 167 -20.00 0.74 -10.65
C ALA A 167 -21.42 0.15 -10.77
N LYS A 168 -22.32 0.53 -9.86
CA LYS A 168 -23.73 0.08 -9.83
C LYS A 168 -24.65 0.86 -10.77
N MET A 169 -24.16 1.95 -11.38
CA MET A 169 -24.95 2.78 -12.30
C MET A 169 -24.91 2.28 -13.75
N PHE A 170 -23.95 1.42 -14.10
CA PHE A 170 -23.86 0.87 -15.46
C PHE A 170 -25.02 -0.09 -15.75
N CYS A 171 -25.67 0.12 -16.90
CA CYS A 171 -26.76 -0.73 -17.40
C CYS A 171 -26.50 -1.12 -18.87
N PRO A 172 -26.43 -2.43 -19.19
CA PRO A 172 -26.56 -3.55 -18.27
C PRO A 172 -25.36 -3.66 -17.31
N ALA A 173 -25.61 -4.21 -16.12
CA ALA A 173 -24.55 -4.59 -15.19
C ALA A 173 -23.55 -5.54 -15.87
N PRO A 174 -22.25 -5.49 -15.52
CA PRO A 174 -21.25 -6.29 -16.19
C PRO A 174 -21.50 -7.79 -15.94
N VAL A 175 -21.47 -8.57 -17.02
CA VAL A 175 -21.60 -10.04 -16.97
C VAL A 175 -20.24 -10.74 -16.87
N THR A 176 -19.15 -10.04 -17.20
CA THR A 176 -17.79 -10.55 -17.10
C THR A 176 -16.87 -9.52 -16.43
N ARG A 177 -15.78 -10.01 -15.83
CA ARG A 177 -14.73 -9.16 -15.24
C ARG A 177 -14.10 -8.21 -16.26
N ARG A 178 -13.90 -8.68 -17.51
CA ARG A 178 -13.41 -7.84 -18.61
C ARG A 178 -14.37 -6.68 -18.91
N GLN A 179 -15.67 -6.94 -18.96
CA GLN A 179 -16.66 -5.88 -19.16
C GLN A 179 -16.68 -4.89 -17.99
N ALA A 180 -16.53 -5.37 -16.74
CA ALA A 180 -16.42 -4.49 -15.57
C ALA A 180 -15.17 -3.59 -15.68
N TYR A 181 -14.03 -4.14 -16.11
CA TYR A 181 -12.83 -3.36 -16.41
C TYR A 181 -13.05 -2.34 -17.53
N GLU A 182 -13.75 -2.69 -18.61
CA GLU A 182 -14.06 -1.76 -19.70
C GLU A 182 -14.90 -0.56 -19.20
N TYR A 183 -15.91 -0.81 -18.35
CA TYR A 183 -16.70 0.25 -17.70
C TYR A 183 -15.88 1.10 -16.73
N PHE A 184 -14.98 0.47 -15.97
CA PHE A 184 -14.03 1.20 -15.14
C PHE A 184 -13.15 2.13 -15.99
N MET A 185 -12.60 1.63 -17.10
CA MET A 185 -11.76 2.42 -17.99
C MET A 185 -12.52 3.55 -18.68
N GLU A 186 -13.78 3.33 -19.07
CA GLU A 186 -14.64 4.38 -19.62
C GLU A 186 -14.82 5.53 -18.61
N TYR A 187 -15.17 5.20 -17.37
CA TYR A 187 -15.35 6.19 -16.30
C TYR A 187 -14.07 6.97 -16.00
N PHE A 188 -12.95 6.27 -15.79
CA PHE A 188 -11.71 6.93 -15.36
C PHE A 188 -11.00 7.67 -16.48
N ARG A 189 -11.15 7.27 -17.75
CA ARG A 189 -10.65 8.08 -18.88
C ARG A 189 -11.34 9.43 -18.94
N ARG A 190 -12.65 9.47 -18.71
CA ARG A 190 -13.38 10.74 -18.65
C ARG A 190 -12.90 11.59 -17.48
N LEU A 191 -12.81 11.01 -16.29
CA LEU A 191 -12.34 11.69 -15.09
C LEU A 191 -10.93 12.28 -15.27
N CYS A 192 -10.00 11.48 -15.78
CA CYS A 192 -8.62 11.95 -15.98
C CYS A 192 -8.55 13.02 -17.08
N SER A 193 -9.37 12.91 -18.13
CA SER A 193 -9.47 13.94 -19.18
C SER A 193 -9.97 15.27 -18.62
N ASP A 194 -10.89 15.26 -17.65
CA ASP A 194 -11.35 16.48 -16.96
C ASP A 194 -10.19 17.14 -16.17
N LEU A 195 -9.16 16.37 -15.82
CA LEU A 195 -7.93 16.77 -15.13
C LEU A 195 -6.70 16.82 -16.06
N HIS A 196 -6.91 17.08 -17.36
CA HIS A 196 -5.85 17.23 -18.38
C HIS A 196 -4.94 16.01 -18.58
N ASP A 197 -5.37 14.81 -18.16
CA ASP A 197 -4.56 13.59 -18.19
C ASP A 197 -3.18 13.77 -17.51
N TYR A 198 -3.10 14.63 -16.50
CA TYR A 198 -1.85 14.93 -15.81
C TYR A 198 -2.01 14.70 -14.30
N VAL A 199 -2.11 13.42 -13.93
CA VAL A 199 -2.79 13.00 -12.71
C VAL A 199 -1.84 12.37 -11.69
N ILE A 200 -2.13 12.56 -10.41
CA ILE A 200 -1.58 11.80 -9.29
C ILE A 200 -2.71 10.93 -8.74
N SER A 201 -2.38 9.68 -8.38
CA SER A 201 -3.37 8.81 -7.75
C SER A 201 -3.32 8.91 -6.24
N LEU A 202 -4.43 9.35 -5.65
CA LEU A 202 -4.76 9.09 -4.25
C LEU A 202 -5.72 7.90 -4.18
N SER A 203 -5.18 6.68 -4.16
CA SER A 203 -6.02 5.47 -4.09
C SER A 203 -6.73 5.40 -2.74
N SER A 204 -7.87 4.73 -2.72
CA SER A 204 -8.58 4.33 -1.49
C SER A 204 -8.89 2.84 -1.42
N LEU A 205 -8.73 2.14 -2.54
CA LEU A 205 -8.85 0.70 -2.67
C LEU A 205 -7.65 0.17 -3.48
N THR A 206 -7.76 -1.06 -3.96
CA THR A 206 -6.67 -1.85 -4.55
C THR A 206 -6.58 -1.67 -6.07
N PHE A 207 -6.91 -0.49 -6.60
CA PHE A 207 -6.85 -0.18 -8.03
C PHE A 207 -5.59 0.57 -8.55
N PRO A 208 -4.47 0.74 -7.79
CA PRO A 208 -3.34 1.52 -8.30
C PRO A 208 -2.70 0.90 -9.56
N HIS A 209 -2.79 -0.41 -9.78
CA HIS A 209 -2.32 -1.04 -11.03
C HIS A 209 -3.06 -0.52 -12.25
N TYR A 210 -4.37 -0.27 -12.14
CA TYR A 210 -5.17 0.21 -13.25
C TYR A 210 -4.88 1.68 -13.55
N PHE A 211 -4.70 2.50 -12.51
CA PHE A 211 -4.23 3.88 -12.66
C PHE A 211 -2.84 3.92 -13.33
N ALA A 212 -1.91 3.10 -12.84
CA ALA A 212 -0.58 3.00 -13.44
C ALA A 212 -0.60 2.55 -14.91
N HIS A 213 -1.53 1.65 -15.27
CA HIS A 213 -1.72 1.14 -16.63
C HIS A 213 -2.30 2.19 -17.60
N MET A 214 -3.12 3.14 -17.13
CA MET A 214 -3.69 4.21 -17.99
C MET A 214 -2.61 5.10 -18.63
N GLY A 215 -1.43 5.19 -18.04
CA GLY A 215 -0.27 5.88 -18.62
C GLY A 215 -0.29 7.41 -18.48
N ASN A 216 -1.27 7.96 -17.76
CA ASN A 216 -1.42 9.39 -17.45
C ASN A 216 -1.17 9.73 -15.96
N HIS A 217 -1.03 8.72 -15.09
CA HIS A 217 -0.64 8.90 -13.70
C HIS A 217 0.87 9.05 -13.53
N ARG A 218 1.26 10.04 -12.72
CA ARG A 218 2.67 10.39 -12.49
C ARG A 218 3.23 9.87 -11.16
N LEU A 219 2.36 9.67 -10.18
CA LEU A 219 2.63 9.12 -8.86
C LEU A 219 1.45 8.27 -8.41
N LEU A 220 1.72 7.29 -7.56
CA LEU A 220 0.71 6.46 -6.89
C LEU A 220 0.76 6.71 -5.38
N GLY A 221 -0.36 6.72 -4.69
CA GLY A 221 -0.35 6.89 -3.26
C GLY A 221 -1.67 6.54 -2.62
N ALA A 222 -1.71 6.79 -1.32
CA ALA A 222 -2.77 6.37 -0.43
C ALA A 222 -2.91 7.34 0.73
N GLU A 223 -4.15 7.56 1.15
CA GLU A 223 -4.49 8.18 2.44
C GLU A 223 -4.77 7.07 3.46
N THR A 224 -3.82 6.77 4.35
CA THR A 224 -3.98 5.74 5.38
C THR A 224 -4.80 6.26 6.56
N ALA A 225 -5.30 5.35 7.39
CA ALA A 225 -6.13 5.61 8.57
C ALA A 225 -7.59 6.11 8.35
N GLN A 226 -7.93 6.70 7.20
CA GLN A 226 -9.25 7.28 6.85
C GLN A 226 -10.40 6.27 6.66
N ALA A 227 -10.49 5.25 7.52
CA ALA A 227 -11.34 4.08 7.29
C ALA A 227 -11.04 3.28 6.00
N LEU A 228 -9.84 3.50 5.47
CA LEU A 228 -9.31 2.84 4.28
C LEU A 228 -8.63 1.51 4.63
N PRO A 229 -8.26 0.70 3.62
CA PRO A 229 -7.77 -0.64 3.86
C PRO A 229 -6.53 -0.72 4.76
N SER A 230 -6.32 -1.88 5.36
CA SER A 230 -5.13 -2.18 6.16
C SER A 230 -3.84 -1.86 5.41
N VAL A 231 -2.95 -1.11 6.05
CA VAL A 231 -1.75 -0.53 5.44
C VAL A 231 -0.77 -1.56 4.89
N PRO A 232 -0.37 -2.64 5.59
CA PRO A 232 0.53 -3.64 5.02
C PRO A 232 -0.06 -4.36 3.79
N MET A 233 -1.35 -4.73 3.85
CA MET A 233 -2.04 -5.32 2.70
C MET A 233 -2.08 -4.35 1.52
N TRP A 234 -2.47 -3.11 1.79
CA TRP A 234 -2.74 -2.15 0.75
C TRP A 234 -1.47 -1.65 0.05
N TYR A 235 -0.39 -1.42 0.80
CA TYR A 235 0.89 -1.07 0.19
C TYR A 235 1.54 -2.22 -0.57
N ALA A 236 1.17 -3.49 -0.33
CA ALA A 236 1.57 -4.57 -1.22
C ALA A 236 1.01 -4.36 -2.65
N PHE A 237 -0.20 -3.80 -2.79
CA PHE A 237 -0.74 -3.39 -4.10
C PHE A 237 -0.03 -2.16 -4.67
N ILE A 238 0.15 -1.10 -3.87
CA ILE A 238 0.75 0.16 -4.34
C ILE A 238 2.21 -0.05 -4.78
N ARG A 239 3.02 -0.71 -3.96
CA ARG A 239 4.42 -1.04 -4.32
C ARG A 239 4.49 -1.95 -5.53
N GLY A 240 3.61 -2.95 -5.59
CA GLY A 240 3.54 -3.87 -6.72
C GLY A 240 3.16 -3.16 -8.02
N ALA A 241 2.19 -2.25 -8.00
CA ALA A 241 1.85 -1.40 -9.13
C ALA A 241 3.03 -0.50 -9.55
N GLY A 242 3.67 0.16 -8.57
CA GLY A 242 4.84 1.01 -8.83
C GLY A 242 6.00 0.25 -9.46
N LYS A 243 6.31 -0.95 -8.96
CA LYS A 243 7.35 -1.85 -9.50
C LYS A 243 6.97 -2.43 -10.86
N GLN A 244 5.70 -2.76 -11.09
CA GLN A 244 5.22 -3.28 -12.37
C GLN A 244 5.27 -2.24 -13.49
N TYR A 245 4.88 -0.99 -13.19
CA TYR A 245 4.70 0.06 -14.18
C TYR A 245 5.76 1.16 -14.17
N GLY A 246 6.74 1.10 -13.26
CA GLY A 246 7.80 2.10 -13.15
C GLY A 246 7.26 3.46 -12.71
N ILE A 247 6.54 3.50 -11.60
CA ILE A 247 5.97 4.72 -11.03
C ILE A 247 6.34 4.79 -9.54
N LEU A 248 6.80 5.94 -9.08
CA LEU A 248 7.07 6.18 -7.66
C LEU A 248 5.76 6.29 -6.87
N TRP A 249 5.84 6.05 -5.57
CA TRP A 249 4.69 6.18 -4.68
C TRP A 249 4.95 7.06 -3.46
N TYR A 250 3.89 7.59 -2.87
CA TYR A 250 3.90 8.44 -1.67
C TYR A 250 2.94 7.91 -0.60
N GLY A 251 3.10 8.40 0.62
CA GLY A 251 2.20 8.10 1.73
C GLY A 251 1.65 9.34 2.41
N ASN A 252 0.40 9.25 2.83
CA ASN A 252 -0.29 10.26 3.63
C ASN A 252 -1.08 9.58 4.75
N ALA A 253 -0.87 10.01 5.99
CA ALA A 253 -1.65 9.54 7.14
C ALA A 253 -2.78 10.52 7.47
N SER A 254 -4.02 10.04 7.40
CA SER A 254 -5.21 10.83 7.75
C SER A 254 -5.41 10.92 9.25
N VAL A 255 -5.89 12.07 9.70
CA VAL A 255 -6.40 12.26 11.06
C VAL A 255 -7.83 11.74 11.24
N PHE A 256 -8.51 11.43 10.15
CA PHE A 256 -9.87 10.90 10.11
C PHE A 256 -9.87 9.37 10.20
N ASN A 257 -10.97 8.83 10.71
CA ASN A 257 -11.38 7.44 10.53
C ASN A 257 -12.91 7.34 10.54
N ARG A 258 -13.47 6.13 10.58
CA ARG A 258 -14.94 5.90 10.57
C ARG A 258 -15.68 6.63 11.69
N TRP A 259 -15.00 6.89 12.81
CA TRP A 259 -15.61 7.36 14.05
C TRP A 259 -15.41 8.86 14.32
N GLY A 260 -14.65 9.57 13.47
CA GLY A 260 -14.38 10.99 13.64
C GLY A 260 -12.97 11.37 13.19
N TYR A 261 -12.49 12.53 13.62
CA TYR A 261 -11.13 12.98 13.32
C TYR A 261 -10.40 13.57 14.53
N TYR A 262 -9.10 13.32 14.60
CA TYR A 262 -8.26 13.77 15.69
C TYR A 262 -7.96 15.25 15.56
N ASN A 263 -8.33 16.01 16.60
CA ASN A 263 -8.06 17.44 16.69
C ASN A 263 -7.49 17.77 18.08
N PRO A 264 -6.16 17.90 18.19
CA PRO A 264 -5.51 18.19 19.46
C PRO A 264 -5.63 19.66 19.91
N ASP A 265 -6.29 20.53 19.13
CA ASP A 265 -6.52 21.93 19.49
C ASP A 265 -7.85 22.12 20.27
N LEU A 266 -8.62 21.04 20.43
CA LEU A 266 -9.85 20.99 21.24
C LEU A 266 -9.56 20.34 22.60
N GLU A 267 -10.28 20.80 23.62
CA GLU A 267 -10.17 20.29 25.00
C GLU A 267 -11.06 19.06 25.24
N GLU A 268 -12.12 18.90 24.45
CA GLU A 268 -13.10 17.83 24.55
C GLU A 268 -13.56 17.37 23.17
N ASP A 269 -14.16 16.18 23.11
CA ASP A 269 -14.79 15.67 21.89
C ASP A 269 -16.13 16.37 21.66
N VAL A 270 -16.26 17.01 20.50
CA VAL A 270 -17.46 17.73 20.09
C VAL A 270 -17.93 17.27 18.72
N ARG A 271 -19.20 17.49 18.43
CA ARG A 271 -19.72 17.25 17.09
C ARG A 271 -19.45 18.45 16.19
N ASP A 272 -18.70 18.23 15.12
CA ASP A 272 -18.50 19.24 14.09
C ASP A 272 -19.82 19.49 13.36
N THR A 273 -20.29 20.73 13.39
CA THR A 273 -21.58 21.11 12.80
C THR A 273 -21.56 21.12 11.27
N ARG A 274 -20.38 21.23 10.65
CA ARG A 274 -20.24 21.24 9.18
C ARG A 274 -20.21 19.82 8.63
N SER A 275 -19.36 18.97 9.18
CA SER A 275 -19.15 17.61 8.68
C SER A 275 -20.06 16.57 9.33
N GLY A 276 -20.60 16.87 10.51
CA GLY A 276 -21.38 15.93 11.32
C GLY A 276 -20.54 14.87 12.04
N TYR A 277 -19.21 14.85 11.82
CA TYR A 277 -18.26 13.98 12.51
C TYR A 277 -18.05 14.40 13.97
N LEU A 278 -17.62 13.43 14.78
CA LEU A 278 -17.02 13.73 16.08
C LEU A 278 -15.58 14.20 15.86
N THR A 279 -15.16 15.23 16.59
CA THR A 279 -13.81 15.80 16.53
C THR A 279 -13.33 16.14 17.92
N GLY A 280 -12.05 15.89 18.19
CA GLY A 280 -11.47 16.20 19.50
C GLY A 280 -10.20 15.42 19.79
N PRO A 281 -9.71 15.49 21.04
CA PRO A 281 -8.46 14.88 21.43
C PRO A 281 -8.55 13.35 21.60
N THR A 282 -9.74 12.74 21.58
CA THR A 282 -9.90 11.29 21.81
C THR A 282 -10.58 10.52 20.68
N VAL A 283 -10.79 11.16 19.53
CA VAL A 283 -11.46 10.56 18.36
C VAL A 283 -10.59 10.63 17.12
N GLY A 284 -10.91 9.83 16.10
CA GLY A 284 -10.10 9.73 14.89
C GLY A 284 -8.80 8.94 15.08
N THR A 285 -7.80 9.25 14.26
CA THR A 285 -6.49 8.57 14.27
C THR A 285 -5.62 9.10 15.41
N THR A 286 -5.20 8.23 16.32
CA THR A 286 -4.37 8.65 17.46
C THR A 286 -3.00 9.14 17.00
N LEU A 287 -2.36 9.99 17.81
CA LEU A 287 -1.01 10.47 17.55
C LEU A 287 0.03 9.32 17.47
N SER A 288 -0.17 8.25 18.24
CA SER A 288 0.68 7.06 18.19
C SER A 288 0.54 6.31 16.85
N LEU A 289 -0.68 6.16 16.36
CA LEU A 289 -0.91 5.54 15.05
C LEU A 289 -0.33 6.41 13.94
N LEU A 290 -0.52 7.74 13.96
CA LEU A 290 0.12 8.67 13.01
C LEU A 290 1.64 8.51 13.01
N LYS A 291 2.28 8.40 14.18
CA LYS A 291 3.72 8.16 14.29
C LYS A 291 4.12 6.85 13.59
N ARG A 292 3.44 5.74 13.92
CA ARG A 292 3.76 4.43 13.34
C ARG A 292 3.55 4.40 11.82
N LEU A 293 2.44 4.97 11.34
CA LEU A 293 2.15 5.08 9.90
C LEU A 293 3.25 5.83 9.17
N TRP A 294 3.69 6.97 9.70
CA TRP A 294 4.75 7.76 9.09
C TRP A 294 6.03 6.97 8.85
N TYR A 295 6.52 6.25 9.88
CA TYR A 295 7.73 5.43 9.75
C TYR A 295 7.51 4.18 8.91
N VAL A 296 6.34 3.52 8.99
CA VAL A 296 6.03 2.34 8.18
C VAL A 296 6.01 2.70 6.69
N GLU A 297 5.31 3.79 6.31
CA GLU A 297 5.24 4.25 4.93
C GLU A 297 6.62 4.71 4.40
N LEU A 298 7.42 5.37 5.25
CA LEU A 298 8.81 5.70 4.93
C LEU A 298 9.64 4.45 4.62
N MET A 299 9.50 3.40 5.43
CA MET A 299 10.20 2.11 5.24
C MET A 299 9.59 1.26 4.12
N TYR A 300 8.40 1.60 3.63
CA TYR A 300 7.85 1.11 2.35
C TYR A 300 8.40 1.84 1.12
N ASN A 301 9.41 2.70 1.31
CA ASN A 301 10.07 3.51 0.29
C ASN A 301 9.15 4.53 -0.42
N CYS A 302 8.16 5.07 0.29
CA CYS A 302 7.45 6.26 -0.18
C CYS A 302 8.44 7.41 -0.45
N CYS A 303 8.33 8.06 -1.61
CA CYS A 303 9.18 9.20 -1.99
C CYS A 303 8.79 10.51 -1.30
N MET A 304 7.54 10.58 -0.81
CA MET A 304 7.01 11.72 -0.07
C MET A 304 6.12 11.26 1.07
N MET A 305 6.20 11.97 2.20
CA MET A 305 5.44 11.70 3.41
C MET A 305 4.53 12.85 3.83
N SER A 306 3.33 12.53 4.29
CA SER A 306 2.34 13.52 4.73
C SER A 306 1.52 13.06 5.94
N ILE A 307 1.14 14.03 6.77
CA ILE A 307 0.02 13.90 7.71
C ILE A 307 -0.99 14.91 7.20
N GLU A 308 -2.23 14.48 7.06
CA GLU A 308 -3.22 15.19 6.27
C GLU A 308 -3.43 16.65 6.72
N MET A 309 -3.57 16.91 8.02
CA MET A 309 -3.82 18.25 8.54
C MET A 309 -3.53 18.38 10.05
N GLY A 310 -3.76 19.58 10.58
CA GLY A 310 -3.79 19.84 12.02
C GLY A 310 -2.45 20.23 12.63
N HIS A 311 -1.44 20.61 11.85
CA HIS A 311 -0.08 20.91 12.33
C HIS A 311 0.03 22.15 13.22
N LEU A 312 -0.81 23.16 12.98
CA LEU A 312 -0.77 24.46 13.66
C LEU A 312 -2.05 24.72 14.45
N SER A 313 -1.88 25.29 15.65
CA SER A 313 -2.99 25.66 16.53
C SER A 313 -3.75 26.87 15.98
N SER A 314 -5.07 26.80 16.02
CA SER A 314 -5.95 27.94 15.70
C SER A 314 -6.13 28.90 16.87
N LYS A 315 -5.84 28.46 18.10
CA LYS A 315 -6.09 29.20 19.35
C LYS A 315 -4.84 29.78 19.99
N ARG A 316 -3.70 29.09 19.86
CA ARG A 316 -2.45 29.43 20.57
C ARG A 316 -1.45 30.03 19.60
N LYS A 317 -0.74 31.04 20.07
CA LYS A 317 0.36 31.68 19.36
C LYS A 317 1.64 31.65 20.19
N VAL A 318 2.78 31.71 19.50
CA VAL A 318 4.12 31.79 20.07
C VAL A 318 4.94 32.82 19.33
N VAL A 319 5.94 33.38 20.01
CA VAL A 319 6.91 34.27 19.39
C VAL A 319 8.06 33.44 18.81
N LYS A 320 8.35 33.61 17.53
CA LYS A 320 9.47 32.97 16.82
C LYS A 320 10.37 34.06 16.24
N THR A 321 11.68 33.79 16.22
CA THR A 321 12.66 34.65 15.53
C THR A 321 13.30 33.85 14.41
N VAL A 322 13.17 34.33 13.17
CA VAL A 322 13.70 33.69 11.95
C VAL A 322 14.38 34.78 11.14
N ASP A 323 15.61 34.54 10.70
CA ASP A 323 16.44 35.52 9.96
C ASP A 323 16.51 36.90 10.64
N GLY A 324 16.59 36.92 11.98
CA GLY A 324 16.64 38.15 12.78
C GLY A 324 15.31 38.91 12.89
N LYS A 325 14.22 38.40 12.31
CA LYS A 325 12.88 38.99 12.43
C LYS A 325 12.06 38.23 13.47
N THR A 326 11.58 38.94 14.47
CA THR A 326 10.66 38.41 15.48
C THR A 326 9.22 38.56 15.01
N MET A 327 8.45 37.48 15.08
CA MET A 327 7.05 37.43 14.67
C MET A 327 6.24 36.55 15.61
N GLU A 328 4.97 36.91 15.79
CA GLU A 328 3.99 36.08 16.48
C GLU A 328 3.32 35.15 15.46
N VAL A 329 3.42 33.84 15.69
CA VAL A 329 2.92 32.80 14.77
C VAL A 329 2.09 31.76 15.51
N PRO A 330 1.21 31.01 14.83
CA PRO A 330 0.49 29.88 15.42
C PRO A 330 1.43 28.89 16.12
N ALA A 331 1.07 28.39 17.30
CA ALA A 331 1.83 27.36 18.00
C ALA A 331 1.72 26.01 17.28
N LEU A 332 2.72 25.13 17.47
CA LEU A 332 2.61 23.74 17.01
C LEU A 332 1.54 22.99 17.82
N THR A 333 0.81 22.12 17.14
CA THR A 333 0.06 21.04 17.78
C THR A 333 0.96 19.82 17.98
N PRO A 334 0.53 18.80 18.75
CA PRO A 334 1.23 17.52 18.80
C PRO A 334 1.45 16.87 17.42
N ILE A 335 0.54 17.07 16.46
CA ILE A 335 0.70 16.60 15.08
C ILE A 335 1.86 17.34 14.40
N GLY A 336 1.90 18.68 14.53
CA GLY A 336 2.98 19.48 13.98
C GLY A 336 4.35 19.13 14.58
N GLU A 337 4.41 18.91 15.90
CA GLU A 337 5.62 18.44 16.56
C GLU A 337 6.07 17.06 16.08
N LEU A 338 5.13 16.12 15.92
CA LEU A 338 5.41 14.80 15.38
C LEU A 338 6.00 14.89 13.97
N HIS A 339 5.35 15.66 13.09
CA HIS A 339 5.79 15.84 11.71
C HIS A 339 7.22 16.38 11.66
N LEU A 340 7.53 17.46 12.40
CA LEU A 340 8.87 18.05 12.39
C LEU A 340 9.94 17.11 12.95
N LYS A 341 9.63 16.37 14.04
CA LYS A 341 10.54 15.37 14.60
C LYS A 341 10.84 14.25 13.61
N ALA A 342 9.81 13.77 12.91
CA ALA A 342 9.97 12.69 11.94
C ALA A 342 10.66 13.15 10.64
N ALA A 343 10.39 14.38 10.18
CA ALA A 343 11.09 15.00 9.06
C ALA A 343 12.58 15.23 9.38
N ASP A 344 12.91 15.70 10.59
CA ASP A 344 14.29 15.81 11.06
C ASP A 344 14.99 14.45 11.10
N TRP A 345 14.33 13.43 11.67
CA TRP A 345 14.85 12.07 11.70
C TRP A 345 15.16 11.54 10.29
N MET A 346 14.23 11.74 9.35
CA MET A 346 14.39 11.34 7.95
C MET A 346 15.60 12.04 7.29
N ARG A 347 15.80 13.34 7.55
CA ARG A 347 16.95 14.10 7.02
C ARG A 347 18.29 13.61 7.58
N ARG A 348 18.33 13.18 8.84
CA ARG A 348 19.54 12.62 9.49
C ARG A 348 19.86 11.19 9.02
N HIS A 349 18.86 10.47 8.51
CA HIS A 349 18.97 9.09 8.05
C HIS A 349 18.58 8.96 6.56
N PRO A 350 19.33 9.56 5.62
CA PRO A 350 18.95 9.55 4.21
C PRO A 350 19.06 8.17 3.54
N ASP A 351 19.90 7.30 4.10
CA ASP A 351 20.16 5.96 3.55
C ASP A 351 19.37 4.87 4.30
N LEU A 352 18.10 4.74 3.89
CA LEU A 352 17.13 3.78 4.43
C LEU A 352 17.05 2.48 3.61
N GLY A 353 17.92 2.30 2.61
CA GLY A 353 17.90 1.15 1.72
C GLY A 353 16.62 1.00 0.89
N VAL A 354 16.36 -0.25 0.46
CA VAL A 354 15.21 -0.68 -0.32
C VAL A 354 14.48 -1.79 0.42
N MET A 355 13.17 -1.64 0.56
CA MET A 355 12.32 -2.63 1.20
C MET A 355 12.42 -3.98 0.49
N TYR A 356 12.75 -5.02 1.26
CA TYR A 356 12.93 -6.37 0.76
C TYR A 356 11.58 -7.10 0.62
N THR A 357 11.14 -7.28 -0.62
CA THR A 357 9.87 -7.95 -0.97
C THR A 357 10.12 -9.09 -1.98
N PRO A 358 10.63 -10.26 -1.52
CA PRO A 358 11.00 -11.36 -2.40
C PRO A 358 9.84 -12.12 -3.03
N VAL A 359 8.60 -11.94 -2.56
CA VAL A 359 7.45 -12.74 -3.00
C VAL A 359 6.46 -11.89 -3.80
N ALA A 360 6.22 -12.29 -5.04
CA ALA A 360 5.15 -11.75 -5.87
C ALA A 360 3.84 -12.53 -5.65
N LEU A 361 2.75 -11.84 -5.35
CA LEU A 361 1.40 -12.38 -5.39
C LEU A 361 0.82 -12.02 -6.75
N ILE A 362 0.54 -13.00 -7.61
CA ILE A 362 0.08 -12.75 -8.98
C ILE A 362 -1.42 -12.98 -9.05
N LEU A 363 -2.14 -11.90 -9.41
CA LEU A 363 -3.58 -11.90 -9.63
C LEU A 363 -3.90 -11.69 -11.11
N ASP A 364 -5.08 -12.14 -11.55
CA ASP A 364 -5.57 -11.87 -12.89
C ASP A 364 -5.72 -10.36 -13.12
N PHE A 365 -5.37 -9.89 -14.31
CA PHE A 365 -5.48 -8.48 -14.67
C PHE A 365 -6.89 -7.95 -14.50
N TYR A 366 -7.93 -8.74 -14.82
CA TYR A 366 -9.32 -8.30 -14.69
C TYR A 366 -9.90 -8.53 -13.30
N THR A 367 -9.09 -8.89 -12.29
CA THR A 367 -9.59 -9.32 -10.98
C THR A 367 -10.55 -8.34 -10.32
N GLY A 368 -10.31 -7.03 -10.40
CA GLY A 368 -11.13 -6.01 -9.73
C GLY A 368 -11.30 -6.22 -8.23
N TRP A 369 -10.41 -7.02 -7.62
CA TRP A 369 -10.51 -7.40 -6.24
C TRP A 369 -10.31 -6.17 -5.38
N VAL A 370 -11.21 -5.99 -4.41
CA VAL A 370 -11.12 -5.01 -3.32
C VAL A 370 -11.37 -5.76 -2.02
N PRO A 371 -10.78 -5.36 -0.88
CA PRO A 371 -10.96 -6.06 0.39
C PRO A 371 -12.44 -6.22 0.74
N PRO A 372 -12.84 -7.28 1.45
CA PRO A 372 -14.25 -7.63 1.63
C PRO A 372 -15.02 -6.60 2.45
N ARG A 373 -14.32 -5.74 3.19
CA ARG A 373 -14.84 -4.65 3.99
C ARG A 373 -14.03 -3.38 3.70
N HIS A 374 -14.71 -2.26 3.49
CA HIS A 374 -14.10 -0.94 3.28
C HIS A 374 -15.12 0.19 3.52
N LEU A 375 -14.69 1.46 3.44
CA LEU A 375 -15.50 2.63 3.74
C LEU A 375 -16.72 2.83 2.82
N TYR A 376 -16.53 2.63 1.51
CA TYR A 376 -17.45 3.14 0.48
C TYR A 376 -18.76 2.37 0.25
N THR A 377 -18.91 1.15 0.78
CA THR A 377 -20.16 0.39 0.69
C THR A 377 -20.33 -0.54 1.88
N SER A 378 -21.58 -0.86 2.23
CA SER A 378 -21.91 -1.92 3.18
C SER A 378 -21.88 -3.30 2.55
N ASP A 379 -21.94 -3.39 1.22
CA ASP A 379 -21.91 -4.66 0.48
C ASP A 379 -20.52 -5.28 0.58
N ILE A 380 -20.47 -6.47 1.17
CA ILE A 380 -19.24 -7.22 1.42
C ILE A 380 -18.99 -8.24 0.31
N TYR A 381 -17.73 -8.66 0.18
CA TYR A 381 -17.34 -9.71 -0.77
C TYR A 381 -17.76 -9.39 -2.20
N MET A 382 -17.37 -8.21 -2.69
CA MET A 382 -17.65 -7.75 -4.05
C MET A 382 -16.34 -7.44 -4.78
N VAL A 383 -16.20 -7.89 -6.03
CA VAL A 383 -15.21 -7.38 -6.98
C VAL A 383 -15.86 -6.32 -7.86
N TRP A 384 -15.07 -5.33 -8.28
CA TRP A 384 -15.53 -4.15 -9.03
C TRP A 384 -16.70 -3.36 -8.38
N GLY A 385 -17.09 -3.68 -7.14
CA GLY A 385 -18.22 -3.07 -6.42
C GLY A 385 -19.62 -3.55 -6.82
N ASN A 386 -19.74 -4.43 -7.82
CA ASN A 386 -21.03 -4.88 -8.37
C ASN A 386 -21.10 -6.36 -8.74
N MET A 387 -20.01 -7.13 -8.59
CA MET A 387 -19.98 -8.57 -8.81
C MET A 387 -19.62 -9.31 -7.51
N PRO A 388 -20.38 -10.33 -7.07
CA PRO A 388 -20.02 -11.11 -5.89
C PRO A 388 -18.69 -11.84 -6.05
N TYR A 389 -17.97 -12.03 -4.94
CA TYR A 389 -16.79 -12.88 -4.89
C TYR A 389 -17.09 -14.30 -5.38
N GLY A 390 -16.20 -14.81 -6.22
CA GLY A 390 -16.04 -16.22 -6.49
C GLY A 390 -15.16 -16.89 -5.43
N LYS A 391 -15.01 -18.23 -5.52
CA LYS A 391 -14.14 -19.00 -4.60
C LYS A 391 -12.68 -18.53 -4.67
N GLY A 392 -12.20 -18.12 -5.85
CA GLY A 392 -10.87 -17.51 -6.02
C GLY A 392 -10.71 -16.17 -5.29
N ASP A 393 -11.72 -15.30 -5.28
CA ASP A 393 -11.61 -14.02 -4.53
C ASP A 393 -11.58 -14.24 -3.03
N HIS A 394 -12.29 -15.26 -2.55
CA HIS A 394 -12.18 -15.72 -1.16
C HIS A 394 -10.80 -16.31 -0.86
N GLN A 395 -10.09 -16.88 -1.83
CA GLN A 395 -8.70 -17.31 -1.64
C GLN A 395 -7.79 -16.11 -1.42
N ILE A 396 -7.95 -15.05 -2.22
CA ILE A 396 -7.18 -13.81 -2.06
C ILE A 396 -7.42 -13.24 -0.65
N ASP A 397 -8.69 -13.12 -0.24
CA ASP A 397 -9.06 -12.66 1.11
C ASP A 397 -8.44 -13.53 2.20
N LEU A 398 -8.68 -14.85 2.17
CA LEU A 398 -8.20 -15.77 3.21
C LEU A 398 -6.67 -15.87 3.24
N PHE A 399 -5.98 -15.73 2.11
CA PHE A 399 -4.53 -15.62 2.08
C PHE A 399 -4.07 -14.36 2.82
N PHE A 400 -4.68 -13.19 2.54
CA PHE A 400 -4.35 -11.96 3.25
C PHE A 400 -4.68 -12.03 4.74
N ARG A 401 -5.71 -12.76 5.17
CA ARG A 401 -5.96 -12.99 6.61
C ARG A 401 -4.88 -13.81 7.31
N GLU A 402 -4.13 -14.64 6.58
CA GLU A 402 -3.01 -15.38 7.16
C GLU A 402 -1.73 -14.55 7.23
N VAL A 403 -1.44 -13.77 6.17
CA VAL A 403 -0.20 -12.98 6.11
C VAL A 403 -0.32 -11.60 6.78
N TYR A 404 -1.55 -11.07 6.88
CA TYR A 404 -1.92 -9.85 7.57
C TYR A 404 -3.15 -10.10 8.48
N PRO A 405 -3.00 -10.82 9.60
CA PRO A 405 -4.13 -11.18 10.46
C PRO A 405 -4.95 -9.98 10.95
N GLY A 406 -6.26 -10.03 10.73
CA GLY A 406 -7.20 -8.98 11.13
C GLY A 406 -7.21 -7.75 10.21
N TYR A 407 -6.63 -7.83 9.01
CA TYR A 407 -6.66 -6.72 8.05
C TYR A 407 -8.10 -6.30 7.70
N GLU A 408 -9.05 -7.25 7.72
CA GLU A 408 -10.46 -7.02 7.42
C GLU A 408 -11.22 -6.28 8.54
N ASP A 409 -10.62 -6.19 9.73
CA ASP A 409 -11.16 -5.43 10.87
C ASP A 409 -10.87 -3.94 10.77
N CYS A 410 -10.01 -3.53 9.82
CA CYS A 410 -9.54 -2.16 9.67
C CYS A 410 -10.70 -1.15 9.64
N SER A 411 -10.75 -0.28 10.66
CA SER A 411 -11.80 0.73 10.83
C SER A 411 -13.23 0.22 11.03
N PHE A 412 -13.41 -1.05 11.41
CA PHE A 412 -14.72 -1.59 11.82
C PHE A 412 -14.85 -1.76 13.34
N TYR A 413 -13.84 -1.33 14.10
CA TYR A 413 -13.81 -1.34 15.55
C TYR A 413 -13.42 0.02 16.10
N HIS A 414 -13.80 0.31 17.34
CA HIS A 414 -13.45 1.54 18.07
C HIS A 414 -12.02 1.54 18.63
N ASN A 415 -11.09 0.84 17.98
CA ASN A 415 -9.67 0.85 18.28
C ASN A 415 -8.86 0.68 16.99
N GLU A 416 -7.54 0.69 17.11
CA GLU A 416 -6.62 0.75 15.97
C GLU A 416 -6.43 -0.59 15.23
N ARG A 417 -7.14 -1.65 15.62
CA ARG A 417 -6.95 -2.97 15.00
C ARG A 417 -7.21 -2.92 13.51
N GLY A 418 -6.41 -3.68 12.78
CA GLY A 418 -6.51 -3.80 11.33
C GLY A 418 -5.83 -2.69 10.54
N PHE A 419 -5.61 -1.48 11.09
CA PHE A 419 -4.85 -0.44 10.38
C PHE A 419 -3.42 -0.88 10.12
N LEU A 420 -2.75 -1.31 11.19
CA LEU A 420 -1.48 -2.01 11.17
C LEU A 420 -1.68 -3.35 11.89
N THR A 421 -1.07 -4.42 11.39
CA THR A 421 -1.27 -5.78 11.90
C THR A 421 0.08 -6.49 12.05
N PRO A 422 0.20 -7.47 12.95
CA PRO A 422 1.34 -8.37 12.93
C PRO A 422 1.52 -9.04 11.56
N THR A 423 2.76 -9.38 11.20
CA THR A 423 3.07 -9.96 9.89
C THR A 423 3.80 -11.29 10.08
N PRO A 424 3.09 -12.43 10.14
CA PRO A 424 3.71 -13.73 10.43
C PRO A 424 4.84 -14.11 9.45
N CYS A 425 4.77 -13.60 8.21
CA CYS A 425 5.79 -13.80 7.19
C CYS A 425 6.69 -12.56 6.96
N GLY A 426 6.51 -11.49 7.73
CA GLY A 426 7.07 -10.16 7.41
C GLY A 426 6.32 -9.48 6.28
N ASP A 427 6.57 -8.19 6.07
CA ASP A 427 6.01 -7.44 4.94
C ASP A 427 6.71 -7.77 3.60
N ILE A 428 6.87 -9.05 3.27
CA ILE A 428 7.70 -9.55 2.16
C ILE A 428 7.01 -9.59 0.79
N PHE A 429 5.76 -9.14 0.70
CA PHE A 429 4.90 -9.33 -0.46
C PHE A 429 4.71 -8.04 -1.27
N ASP A 430 4.69 -8.19 -2.59
CA ASP A 430 4.06 -7.23 -3.50
C ASP A 430 2.99 -7.96 -4.33
N VAL A 431 1.94 -7.24 -4.74
CA VAL A 431 0.90 -7.76 -5.63
C VAL A 431 1.18 -7.31 -7.06
N LEU A 432 1.22 -8.25 -7.99
CA LEU A 432 1.37 -8.00 -9.43
C LEU A 432 0.12 -8.49 -10.15
N LEU A 433 -0.22 -7.86 -11.28
CA LEU A 433 -1.26 -8.35 -12.17
C LEU A 433 -0.66 -9.24 -13.27
N SER A 434 -1.46 -10.14 -13.84
CA SER A 434 -1.02 -11.17 -14.80
C SER A 434 -0.37 -10.62 -16.07
N ASN A 435 -0.57 -9.33 -16.38
CA ASN A 435 0.13 -8.62 -17.45
C ASN A 435 1.53 -8.11 -17.05
N VAL A 436 2.10 -8.58 -15.94
CA VAL A 436 3.46 -8.24 -15.51
C VAL A 436 4.50 -8.62 -16.57
N GLU A 437 5.51 -7.77 -16.76
CA GLU A 437 6.63 -8.06 -17.66
C GLU A 437 7.68 -8.98 -17.03
N GLU A 438 8.34 -9.78 -17.87
CA GLU A 438 9.31 -10.78 -17.41
C GLU A 438 10.48 -10.16 -16.63
N PHE A 439 10.98 -8.98 -17.05
CA PHE A 439 12.06 -8.29 -16.35
C PHE A 439 11.66 -7.79 -14.95
N VAL A 440 10.37 -7.50 -14.73
CA VAL A 440 9.86 -7.18 -13.40
C VAL A 440 9.78 -8.44 -12.56
N LEU A 441 9.22 -9.52 -13.12
CA LEU A 441 9.06 -10.80 -12.43
C LEU A 441 10.41 -11.38 -11.95
N LYS A 442 11.49 -11.23 -12.74
CA LYS A 442 12.86 -11.65 -12.39
C LYS A 442 13.42 -11.00 -11.12
N ARG A 443 12.85 -9.88 -10.66
CA ARG A 443 13.24 -9.22 -9.41
C ARG A 443 12.82 -10.00 -8.17
N TYR A 444 11.80 -10.85 -8.27
CA TYR A 444 11.27 -11.67 -7.18
C TYR A 444 11.98 -13.03 -7.06
N ASN A 445 11.96 -13.64 -5.88
CA ASN A 445 12.51 -14.97 -5.61
C ASN A 445 11.43 -16.05 -5.60
N ALA A 446 10.18 -15.66 -5.34
CA ALA A 446 9.05 -16.55 -5.43
C ALA A 446 7.80 -15.85 -5.97
N ALA A 447 6.89 -16.65 -6.51
CA ALA A 447 5.56 -16.24 -6.92
C ALA A 447 4.49 -17.14 -6.30
N VAL A 448 3.34 -16.56 -5.94
CA VAL A 448 2.13 -17.30 -5.54
C VAL A 448 1.01 -16.89 -6.48
N ILE A 449 0.39 -17.87 -7.13
CA ILE A 449 -0.78 -17.64 -7.99
C ILE A 449 -2.03 -17.65 -7.10
N LEU A 450 -2.77 -16.55 -7.09
CA LEU A 450 -3.97 -16.38 -6.27
C LEU A 450 -5.16 -15.92 -7.11
N GLY A 451 -6.35 -16.18 -6.61
CA GLY A 451 -7.58 -15.82 -7.31
C GLY A 451 -7.84 -16.67 -8.54
N ASP A 452 -8.76 -16.20 -9.36
CA ASP A 452 -9.17 -16.82 -10.64
C ASP A 452 -8.11 -16.62 -11.75
N THR A 453 -6.84 -16.77 -11.39
CA THR A 453 -5.66 -16.56 -12.24
C THR A 453 -5.20 -17.90 -12.77
N HIS A 454 -5.16 -18.05 -14.10
CA HIS A 454 -4.84 -19.31 -14.75
C HIS A 454 -3.47 -19.23 -15.42
N LEU A 455 -2.63 -20.24 -15.21
CA LEU A 455 -1.34 -20.37 -15.87
C LEU A 455 -1.52 -20.89 -17.29
N GLU A 456 -1.76 -19.97 -18.20
CA GLU A 456 -1.94 -20.22 -19.63
C GLU A 456 -1.31 -19.12 -20.49
N GLY A 457 -1.15 -19.39 -21.78
CA GLY A 457 -0.67 -18.43 -22.77
C GLY A 457 0.63 -17.73 -22.34
N GLU A 458 0.63 -16.40 -22.40
CA GLU A 458 1.79 -15.57 -22.09
C GLU A 458 2.23 -15.66 -20.62
N LEU A 459 1.27 -15.77 -19.68
CA LEU A 459 1.58 -15.87 -18.26
C LEU A 459 2.32 -17.18 -17.96
N LEU A 460 1.88 -18.30 -18.55
CA LEU A 460 2.57 -19.59 -18.40
C LEU A 460 4.02 -19.49 -18.88
N GLU A 461 4.29 -18.88 -20.02
CA GLU A 461 5.65 -18.76 -20.54
C GLU A 461 6.54 -17.86 -19.67
N LYS A 462 6.00 -16.75 -19.15
CA LYS A 462 6.71 -15.89 -18.18
C LYS A 462 7.04 -16.65 -16.89
N ILE A 463 6.08 -17.42 -16.35
CA ILE A 463 6.29 -18.24 -15.15
C ILE A 463 7.27 -19.39 -15.41
N ARG A 464 7.20 -20.03 -16.59
CA ARG A 464 8.13 -21.07 -17.01
C ARG A 464 9.56 -20.54 -17.07
N SER A 465 9.77 -19.34 -17.64
CA SER A 465 11.07 -18.66 -17.65
C SER A 465 11.54 -18.34 -16.23
N PHE A 466 10.66 -17.77 -15.41
CA PHE A 466 10.92 -17.45 -14.01
C PHE A 466 11.38 -18.67 -13.19
N VAL A 467 10.66 -19.80 -13.30
CA VAL A 467 11.00 -21.06 -12.61
C VAL A 467 12.34 -21.62 -13.10
N LYS A 468 12.57 -21.65 -14.42
CA LYS A 468 13.84 -22.10 -14.99
C LYS A 468 15.03 -21.23 -14.56
N ALA A 469 14.80 -19.94 -14.27
CA ALA A 469 15.79 -19.02 -13.73
C ALA A 469 16.02 -19.15 -12.21
N GLY A 470 15.33 -20.08 -11.53
CA GLY A 470 15.47 -20.32 -10.09
C GLY A 470 14.42 -19.64 -9.22
N GLY A 471 13.35 -19.08 -9.81
CA GLY A 471 12.22 -18.52 -9.08
C GLY A 471 11.25 -19.61 -8.60
N SER A 472 10.95 -19.64 -7.31
CA SER A 472 10.05 -20.65 -6.74
C SER A 472 8.56 -20.30 -6.95
N LEU A 473 7.69 -21.29 -7.02
CA LEU A 473 6.27 -21.10 -7.37
C LEU A 473 5.35 -21.86 -6.42
N ALA A 474 4.25 -21.24 -5.99
CA ALA A 474 3.11 -21.93 -5.40
C ALA A 474 1.85 -21.70 -6.26
N VAL A 475 1.16 -22.79 -6.60
CA VAL A 475 -0.02 -22.79 -7.47
C VAL A 475 -1.01 -23.88 -7.08
N PHE A 476 -2.28 -23.66 -7.39
CA PHE A 476 -3.37 -24.60 -7.09
C PHE A 476 -3.85 -25.30 -8.36
N ALA A 477 -4.31 -26.55 -8.24
CA ALA A 477 -4.61 -27.39 -9.38
C ALA A 477 -5.64 -26.78 -10.35
N ASN A 478 -6.65 -26.08 -9.82
CA ASN A 478 -7.66 -25.41 -10.62
C ASN A 478 -7.14 -24.16 -11.38
N GLN A 479 -5.90 -23.73 -11.13
CA GLN A 479 -5.24 -22.62 -11.82
C GLN A 479 -4.26 -23.11 -12.90
N LEU A 480 -4.11 -24.43 -13.09
CA LEU A 480 -3.21 -24.99 -14.07
C LEU A 480 -3.89 -25.09 -15.45
N GLY A 481 -3.29 -24.43 -16.44
CA GLY A 481 -3.64 -24.64 -17.85
C GLY A 481 -2.90 -25.85 -18.46
N GLU A 482 -3.21 -26.14 -19.73
CA GLU A 482 -2.47 -27.14 -20.49
C GLU A 482 -0.97 -26.80 -20.57
N GLY A 483 -0.11 -27.81 -20.47
CA GLY A 483 1.34 -27.64 -20.61
C GLY A 483 2.09 -27.16 -19.35
N CYS A 484 1.44 -27.12 -18.18
CA CYS A 484 2.10 -26.85 -16.89
C CYS A 484 2.96 -28.01 -16.36
N GLU A 485 2.81 -29.23 -16.90
CA GLU A 485 3.46 -30.45 -16.39
C GLU A 485 4.99 -30.32 -16.34
N ASP A 486 5.62 -29.61 -17.29
CA ASP A 486 7.07 -29.46 -17.33
C ASP A 486 7.63 -28.58 -16.20
N ILE A 487 6.81 -27.78 -15.52
CA ILE A 487 7.20 -27.00 -14.34
C ILE A 487 6.65 -27.56 -13.04
N THR A 488 5.45 -28.18 -13.04
CA THR A 488 4.83 -28.72 -11.84
C THR A 488 5.18 -30.19 -11.58
N GLY A 489 5.49 -30.94 -12.63
CA GLY A 489 5.71 -32.40 -12.59
C GLY A 489 4.45 -33.20 -12.25
N VAL A 490 3.27 -32.59 -12.38
CA VAL A 490 1.99 -33.27 -12.19
C VAL A 490 1.09 -33.08 -13.41
N ARG A 491 0.28 -34.10 -13.68
CA ARG A 491 -0.78 -34.07 -14.69
C ARG A 491 -2.13 -34.18 -14.01
N LEU A 492 -3.08 -33.34 -14.44
CA LEU A 492 -4.47 -33.43 -13.98
C LEU A 492 -5.16 -34.57 -14.73
N THR A 493 -5.80 -35.50 -14.01
CA THR A 493 -6.58 -36.59 -14.64
C THR A 493 -7.96 -36.13 -15.13
N GLY A 494 -8.35 -34.89 -14.80
CA GLY A 494 -9.70 -34.36 -14.99
C GLY A 494 -10.73 -34.81 -13.93
N ARG A 495 -10.35 -35.73 -13.03
CA ARG A 495 -11.24 -36.20 -11.95
C ARG A 495 -11.11 -35.32 -10.73
N VAL A 496 -12.25 -34.95 -10.15
CA VAL A 496 -12.33 -34.22 -8.88
C VAL A 496 -12.88 -35.16 -7.81
N LYS A 497 -12.25 -35.15 -6.64
CA LYS A 497 -12.62 -35.95 -5.46
C LYS A 497 -12.85 -35.05 -4.27
N THR A 498 -13.35 -35.63 -3.18
CA THR A 498 -13.54 -34.92 -1.91
C THR A 498 -12.82 -35.63 -0.76
N SER A 499 -12.38 -34.83 0.21
CA SER A 499 -11.83 -35.31 1.47
C SER A 499 -12.23 -34.36 2.61
N ASN A 500 -11.98 -34.78 3.83
CA ASN A 500 -12.17 -34.02 5.07
C ASN A 500 -10.97 -34.19 6.02
N HIS A 501 -9.84 -34.61 5.45
CA HIS A 501 -8.60 -34.83 6.18
C HIS A 501 -7.42 -34.75 5.22
N ALA A 502 -6.25 -34.51 5.80
CA ALA A 502 -4.97 -34.59 5.14
C ALA A 502 -3.94 -35.22 6.09
N ILE A 503 -2.87 -35.78 5.52
CA ILE A 503 -1.69 -36.24 6.25
C ILE A 503 -0.51 -35.46 5.67
N ILE A 504 0.13 -34.61 6.47
CA ILE A 504 1.38 -33.95 6.09
C ILE A 504 2.50 -34.98 6.27
N THR A 505 3.17 -35.34 5.17
CA THR A 505 4.02 -36.53 5.10
C THR A 505 5.34 -36.37 5.85
N THR A 506 5.84 -35.14 5.98
CA THR A 506 7.11 -34.86 6.66
C THR A 506 7.09 -35.25 8.14
N ASP A 507 5.94 -35.11 8.79
CA ASP A 507 5.79 -35.30 10.25
C ASP A 507 4.79 -36.41 10.61
N ASP A 508 4.26 -37.15 9.62
CA ASP A 508 3.07 -38.02 9.73
C ASP A 508 1.91 -37.33 10.47
N LEU A 509 1.77 -36.01 10.27
CA LEU A 509 0.80 -35.20 10.98
C LEU A 509 -0.56 -35.33 10.32
N ARG A 510 -1.50 -35.95 11.04
CA ARG A 510 -2.89 -36.10 10.63
C ARG A 510 -3.67 -34.85 10.98
N VAL A 511 -4.29 -34.26 9.96
CA VAL A 511 -5.04 -33.02 10.06
C VAL A 511 -6.49 -33.29 9.73
N SER A 512 -7.40 -32.92 10.63
CA SER A 512 -8.84 -32.89 10.34
C SER A 512 -9.17 -31.59 9.62
N GLU A 513 -9.93 -31.69 8.55
CA GLU A 513 -10.32 -30.55 7.71
C GLU A 513 -11.84 -30.50 7.62
N PRO A 514 -12.43 -29.32 7.34
CA PRO A 514 -13.75 -29.28 6.71
C PRO A 514 -13.76 -30.08 5.40
N MET A 515 -14.95 -30.42 4.89
CA MET A 515 -15.02 -31.03 3.56
C MET A 515 -14.37 -30.11 2.52
N PHE A 516 -13.55 -30.65 1.62
CA PHE A 516 -12.94 -29.93 0.51
C PHE A 516 -12.90 -30.77 -0.75
N LYS A 517 -12.85 -30.11 -1.90
CA LYS A 517 -12.59 -30.72 -3.21
C LYS A 517 -11.12 -30.65 -3.56
N PHE A 518 -10.63 -31.70 -4.22
CA PHE A 518 -9.29 -31.72 -4.79
C PHE A 518 -9.27 -32.43 -6.14
N HIS A 519 -8.42 -31.94 -7.03
CA HIS A 519 -8.17 -32.54 -8.33
C HIS A 519 -7.23 -33.75 -8.16
N GLU A 520 -7.57 -34.87 -8.78
CA GLU A 520 -6.70 -36.04 -8.80
C GLU A 520 -5.45 -35.74 -9.65
N LEU A 521 -4.29 -35.89 -9.01
CA LEU A 521 -2.98 -35.63 -9.61
C LEU A 521 -2.30 -36.96 -9.96
N GLU A 522 -1.85 -37.08 -11.20
CA GLU A 522 -0.82 -38.06 -11.58
C GLU A 522 0.55 -37.39 -11.37
N VAL A 523 1.36 -37.94 -10.45
CA VAL A 523 2.70 -37.41 -10.15
C VAL A 523 3.70 -38.04 -11.12
N VAL A 524 4.21 -37.23 -12.04
CA VAL A 524 5.23 -37.63 -13.02
C VAL A 524 6.63 -37.41 -12.45
N ASP A 525 6.83 -36.28 -11.78
CA ASP A 525 8.10 -35.89 -11.15
C ASP A 525 7.83 -34.98 -9.94
N GLY A 526 8.27 -35.37 -8.76
CA GLY A 526 8.09 -34.58 -7.54
C GLY A 526 7.84 -35.42 -6.30
N GLU A 527 7.93 -34.75 -5.15
CA GLU A 527 7.74 -35.31 -3.83
C GLU A 527 6.36 -34.96 -3.28
N VAL A 528 5.64 -35.96 -2.77
CA VAL A 528 4.33 -35.75 -2.13
C VAL A 528 4.52 -35.28 -0.69
N LEU A 529 4.14 -34.03 -0.41
CA LEU A 529 4.26 -33.40 0.92
C LEU A 529 3.00 -33.53 1.78
N ALA A 530 1.86 -33.78 1.14
CA ALA A 530 0.63 -34.13 1.83
C ALA A 530 -0.20 -35.10 0.99
N ALA A 531 -0.93 -35.99 1.64
CA ALA A 531 -1.81 -36.96 1.00
C ALA A 531 -3.10 -37.22 1.80
N THR A 532 -4.10 -37.83 1.17
CA THR A 532 -5.24 -38.40 1.89
C THR A 532 -4.84 -39.69 2.63
N ARG A 533 -5.70 -40.22 3.50
CA ARG A 533 -5.48 -41.55 4.13
C ARG A 533 -5.39 -42.70 3.13
N LYS A 534 -5.86 -42.49 1.89
CA LYS A 534 -5.76 -43.47 0.80
C LYS A 534 -4.46 -43.32 0.00
N GLY A 535 -3.57 -42.40 0.41
CA GLY A 535 -2.32 -42.12 -0.29
C GLY A 535 -2.48 -41.23 -1.53
N GLU A 536 -3.64 -40.58 -1.71
CA GLU A 536 -3.86 -39.70 -2.86
C GLU A 536 -3.14 -38.36 -2.64
N PRO A 537 -2.29 -37.89 -3.57
CA PRO A 537 -1.52 -36.66 -3.38
C PRO A 537 -2.41 -35.43 -3.21
N LEU A 538 -2.10 -34.62 -2.21
CA LEU A 538 -2.74 -33.32 -1.94
C LEU A 538 -1.80 -32.15 -2.15
N VAL A 539 -0.49 -32.33 -1.92
CA VAL A 539 0.54 -31.34 -2.23
C VAL A 539 1.74 -32.04 -2.83
N VAL A 540 2.20 -31.57 -3.97
CA VAL A 540 3.42 -32.06 -4.63
C VAL A 540 4.42 -30.93 -4.71
N ARG A 541 5.67 -31.21 -4.32
CA ARG A 541 6.81 -30.31 -4.50
C ARG A 541 7.73 -30.88 -5.55
N ARG A 542 7.98 -30.11 -6.60
CA ARG A 542 9.02 -30.38 -7.57
C ARG A 542 10.19 -29.42 -7.40
N ARG A 543 11.40 -29.92 -7.62
CA ARG A 543 12.62 -29.10 -7.65
C ARG A 543 13.13 -28.99 -9.08
N ILE A 544 13.37 -27.75 -9.53
CA ILE A 544 13.92 -27.46 -10.85
C ILE A 544 15.07 -26.48 -10.64
N SER A 545 16.31 -26.94 -10.79
CA SER A 545 17.49 -26.14 -10.44
C SER A 545 17.39 -25.66 -8.97
N ASP A 546 17.54 -24.36 -8.70
CA ASP A 546 17.37 -23.74 -7.39
C ASP A 546 15.90 -23.44 -7.02
N ALA A 547 14.94 -23.66 -7.93
CA ALA A 547 13.51 -23.39 -7.68
C ALA A 547 12.78 -24.56 -7.02
N GLU A 548 11.82 -24.25 -6.15
CA GLU A 548 10.81 -25.18 -5.64
C GLU A 548 9.43 -24.80 -6.16
N VAL A 549 8.74 -25.75 -6.79
CA VAL A 549 7.38 -25.59 -7.32
C VAL A 549 6.42 -26.44 -6.49
N PHE A 550 5.48 -25.79 -5.82
CA PHE A 550 4.44 -26.42 -5.01
C PHE A 550 3.12 -26.40 -5.78
N THR A 551 2.54 -27.59 -5.99
CA THR A 551 1.21 -27.75 -6.56
C THR A 551 0.26 -28.31 -5.50
N PHE A 552 -0.76 -27.53 -5.16
CA PHE A 552 -1.81 -27.90 -4.22
C PHE A 552 -3.01 -28.46 -4.98
N ALA A 553 -3.43 -29.68 -4.67
CA ALA A 553 -4.51 -30.37 -5.36
C ALA A 553 -5.90 -29.77 -5.06
N SER A 554 -6.06 -29.15 -3.89
CA SER A 554 -7.33 -28.61 -3.42
C SER A 554 -7.74 -27.33 -4.14
N ASP A 555 -9.04 -27.19 -4.43
CA ASP A 555 -9.61 -26.02 -5.10
C ASP A 555 -9.26 -24.73 -4.33
N TYR A 556 -8.37 -23.93 -4.90
CA TYR A 556 -7.85 -22.71 -4.30
C TYR A 556 -7.26 -22.90 -2.88
N GLY A 557 -7.00 -24.14 -2.45
CA GLY A 557 -6.57 -24.42 -1.07
C GLY A 557 -7.67 -24.27 -0.02
N LEU A 558 -8.93 -24.17 -0.43
CA LEU A 558 -10.05 -23.84 0.45
C LEU A 558 -10.97 -25.04 0.68
N SER A 559 -11.69 -25.00 1.79
CA SER A 559 -12.83 -25.87 2.03
C SER A 559 -13.93 -25.72 0.96
N GLU A 560 -14.87 -26.66 0.95
CA GLU A 560 -16.21 -26.37 0.43
C GLU A 560 -16.91 -25.33 1.32
N ARG A 561 -17.99 -24.75 0.80
CA ARG A 561 -18.74 -23.71 1.49
C ARG A 561 -19.21 -24.22 2.85
N LEU A 562 -18.81 -23.52 3.90
CA LEU A 562 -19.16 -23.85 5.28
C LEU A 562 -20.67 -23.62 5.52
N PRO A 563 -21.32 -24.43 6.36
CA PRO A 563 -22.72 -24.24 6.73
C PRO A 563 -22.87 -22.98 7.59
N LEU A 564 -23.31 -21.88 6.99
CA LEU A 564 -23.61 -20.64 7.68
C LEU A 564 -25.03 -20.68 8.25
N ARG A 565 -25.18 -20.44 9.56
CA ARG A 565 -26.50 -20.41 10.23
C ARG A 565 -27.32 -19.16 9.88
N LYS A 566 -26.66 -18.08 9.47
CA LYS A 566 -27.24 -16.78 9.11
C LYS A 566 -26.47 -16.18 7.94
N PRO A 567 -27.08 -15.29 7.14
CA PRO A 567 -26.35 -14.48 6.17
C PRO A 567 -25.19 -13.74 6.84
N ILE A 568 -24.10 -13.52 6.10
CA ILE A 568 -22.99 -12.71 6.59
C ILE A 568 -23.40 -11.25 6.48
N VAL A 569 -23.28 -10.49 7.57
CA VAL A 569 -23.64 -9.08 7.65
C VAL A 569 -22.41 -8.26 7.98
N ASN A 570 -22.33 -7.06 7.40
CA ASN A 570 -21.28 -6.10 7.65
C ASN A 570 -21.53 -5.31 8.95
N GLU A 571 -21.26 -5.94 10.09
CA GLU A 571 -21.45 -5.32 11.40
C GLU A 571 -20.13 -4.76 11.96
N CYS A 572 -20.19 -3.54 12.49
CA CYS A 572 -19.10 -2.99 13.29
C CYS A 572 -18.98 -3.74 14.62
N ASP A 573 -17.80 -3.73 15.21
CA ASP A 573 -17.43 -4.41 16.46
C ASP A 573 -17.68 -5.94 16.43
N ARG A 574 -17.81 -6.53 15.24
CA ARG A 574 -17.99 -7.97 15.01
C ARG A 574 -17.02 -8.46 13.93
N PRO A 575 -16.38 -9.63 14.13
CA PRO A 575 -15.52 -10.22 13.11
C PRO A 575 -16.32 -10.48 11.84
N LEU A 576 -15.67 -10.42 10.67
CA LEU A 576 -16.29 -10.78 9.40
C LEU A 576 -16.10 -12.28 9.12
N PRO A 577 -17.14 -13.13 9.23
CA PRO A 577 -17.03 -14.55 8.86
C PRO A 577 -16.77 -14.71 7.37
N SER A 578 -15.96 -15.70 6.99
CA SER A 578 -15.81 -16.15 5.60
C SER A 578 -16.66 -17.40 5.34
N PRO A 579 -17.28 -17.55 4.15
CA PRO A 579 -18.00 -18.76 3.78
C PRO A 579 -17.07 -19.96 3.52
N TYR A 580 -15.75 -19.76 3.51
CA TYR A 580 -14.73 -20.79 3.31
C TYR A 580 -13.66 -20.71 4.40
N GLN A 581 -12.89 -21.79 4.53
CA GLN A 581 -11.68 -21.83 5.37
C GLN A 581 -10.48 -22.18 4.51
N LEU A 582 -9.32 -21.56 4.77
CA LEU A 582 -8.05 -22.07 4.28
C LEU A 582 -7.78 -23.42 4.95
N LEU A 583 -7.44 -24.43 4.15
CA LEU A 583 -7.18 -25.78 4.65
C LEU A 583 -5.90 -25.79 5.48
N GLN A 584 -5.93 -26.51 6.60
CA GLN A 584 -4.84 -26.54 7.57
C GLN A 584 -3.57 -27.17 6.99
N HIS A 585 -3.65 -28.16 6.10
CA HIS A 585 -2.47 -28.68 5.40
C HIS A 585 -1.88 -27.69 4.40
N VAL A 586 -2.71 -26.87 3.75
CA VAL A 586 -2.24 -25.78 2.87
C VAL A 586 -1.50 -24.75 3.71
N ARG A 587 -2.12 -24.29 4.80
CA ARG A 587 -1.51 -23.37 5.78
C ARG A 587 -0.19 -23.90 6.34
N GLY A 588 -0.18 -25.17 6.74
CA GLY A 588 0.96 -25.85 7.35
C GLY A 588 2.15 -26.05 6.42
N ILE A 589 1.96 -26.00 5.10
CA ILE A 589 3.04 -26.13 4.11
C ILE A 589 3.41 -24.77 3.51
N LEU A 590 2.41 -23.97 3.13
CA LEU A 590 2.61 -22.70 2.44
C LEU A 590 3.27 -21.64 3.35
N LEU A 591 2.80 -21.46 4.59
CA LEU A 591 3.30 -20.39 5.45
C LEU A 591 4.75 -20.63 5.93
N PRO A 592 5.20 -21.85 6.27
CA PRO A 592 6.63 -22.10 6.51
C PRO A 592 7.48 -21.80 5.28
N TRP A 593 7.08 -22.25 4.09
CA TRP A 593 7.81 -21.97 2.85
C TRP A 593 7.92 -20.46 2.56
N LEU A 594 6.86 -19.69 2.78
CA LEU A 594 6.91 -18.22 2.65
C LEU A 594 7.87 -17.58 3.67
N ARG A 595 7.89 -18.06 4.92
CA ARG A 595 8.80 -17.57 5.96
C ARG A 595 10.27 -17.84 5.67
N ASP A 596 10.58 -18.86 4.86
CA ASP A 596 11.96 -19.18 4.48
C ASP A 596 12.62 -18.08 3.65
N PHE A 597 11.84 -17.25 2.94
CA PHE A 597 12.36 -16.13 2.15
C PHE A 597 12.83 -14.93 2.98
N ASN A 598 12.48 -14.85 4.27
CA ASN A 598 12.96 -13.78 5.16
C ASN A 598 14.49 -13.82 5.33
N LEU A 599 15.13 -12.64 5.37
CA LEU A 599 16.57 -12.50 5.65
C LEU A 599 16.88 -12.55 7.15
N ILE A 600 15.87 -12.28 7.98
CA ILE A 600 15.96 -12.29 9.43
C ILE A 600 14.99 -13.30 10.04
N GLU A 601 15.23 -13.64 11.29
CA GLU A 601 14.29 -14.35 12.15
C GLU A 601 13.88 -13.42 13.28
N VAL A 602 12.57 -13.33 13.53
CA VAL A 602 12.00 -12.54 14.63
C VAL A 602 11.29 -13.51 15.57
N TYR A 603 11.80 -13.61 16.79
CA TYR A 603 11.23 -14.46 17.84
C TYR A 603 10.58 -13.62 18.93
N GLY A 604 9.32 -13.90 19.24
CA GLY A 604 8.53 -13.18 20.21
C GLY A 604 7.03 -13.36 19.95
N GLN A 605 6.21 -12.55 20.61
CA GLN A 605 4.80 -12.45 20.21
C GLN A 605 4.69 -11.91 18.77
N PRO A 606 3.59 -12.19 18.04
CA PRO A 606 3.41 -11.65 16.70
C PRO A 606 3.58 -10.12 16.67
N ILE A 607 4.45 -9.63 15.79
CA ILE A 607 4.71 -8.21 15.57
C ILE A 607 4.76 -7.93 14.07
N GLN A 608 4.52 -6.68 13.68
CA GLN A 608 4.79 -6.26 12.31
C GLN A 608 6.29 -6.04 12.14
N TYR A 609 6.87 -6.54 11.06
CA TYR A 609 8.26 -6.25 10.75
C TYR A 609 8.56 -6.07 9.26
N ILE A 610 9.47 -5.14 8.99
CA ILE A 610 9.94 -4.77 7.66
C ILE A 610 11.45 -4.95 7.64
N THR A 611 11.99 -5.53 6.57
CA THR A 611 13.43 -5.59 6.32
C THR A 611 13.75 -4.75 5.10
N SER A 612 14.79 -3.92 5.17
CA SER A 612 15.35 -3.22 4.02
C SER A 612 16.79 -3.64 3.77
N VAL A 613 17.15 -3.78 2.50
CA VAL A 613 18.50 -4.10 2.01
C VAL A 613 19.16 -2.84 1.47
N THR A 614 20.47 -2.74 1.65
CA THR A 614 21.27 -1.59 1.18
C THR A 614 22.13 -2.00 -0.03
N ASP A 615 23.00 -1.11 -0.50
CA ASP A 615 24.06 -1.43 -1.45
C ASP A 615 25.24 -2.18 -0.79
N GLU A 616 25.33 -2.16 0.54
CA GLU A 616 26.25 -2.97 1.31
C GLU A 616 25.65 -4.37 1.60
N PRO A 617 26.28 -5.46 1.15
CA PRO A 617 25.71 -6.82 1.26
C PRO A 617 25.71 -7.38 2.70
N THR A 618 26.31 -6.65 3.64
CA THR A 618 26.36 -6.95 5.08
C THR A 618 25.33 -6.16 5.88
N ARG A 619 24.73 -5.10 5.32
CA ARG A 619 23.94 -4.13 6.08
C ARG A 619 22.45 -4.26 5.77
N LEU A 620 21.67 -4.47 6.83
CA LEU A 620 20.22 -4.59 6.81
C LEU A 620 19.61 -3.56 7.76
N LEU A 621 18.45 -3.01 7.41
CA LEU A 621 17.60 -2.28 8.35
C LEU A 621 16.39 -3.14 8.71
N VAL A 622 16.03 -3.17 9.98
CA VAL A 622 14.88 -3.91 10.50
C VAL A 622 13.97 -2.97 11.26
N THR A 623 12.75 -2.79 10.79
CA THR A 623 11.71 -2.02 11.47
C THR A 623 10.79 -2.97 12.17
N LEU A 624 10.58 -2.77 13.47
CA LEU A 624 9.58 -3.47 14.26
C LEU A 624 8.49 -2.47 14.67
N CYS A 625 7.23 -2.78 14.36
CA CYS A 625 6.09 -1.94 14.70
C CYS A 625 5.16 -2.69 15.65
N ASN A 626 5.13 -2.25 16.91
CA ASN A 626 4.28 -2.81 17.95
C ASN A 626 2.90 -2.17 17.88
N ASN A 627 1.90 -2.98 17.53
CA ASN A 627 0.51 -2.55 17.42
C ASN A 627 -0.32 -2.93 18.65
N ASP A 628 0.33 -3.40 19.72
CA ASP A 628 -0.29 -3.85 20.97
C ASP A 628 -0.17 -2.75 22.07
N PRO A 629 -1.18 -2.61 22.95
CA PRO A 629 -1.11 -1.72 24.11
C PRO A 629 -0.07 -2.15 25.16
N MET A 630 0.46 -3.37 25.07
CA MET A 630 1.56 -3.85 25.92
C MET A 630 2.91 -3.67 25.22
N PRO A 631 4.00 -3.45 25.98
CA PRO A 631 5.34 -3.47 25.41
C PRO A 631 5.64 -4.86 24.83
N TRP A 632 6.40 -4.89 23.74
CA TRP A 632 6.85 -6.11 23.10
C TRP A 632 8.32 -6.35 23.42
N SER A 633 8.68 -7.58 23.74
CA SER A 633 10.08 -8.00 23.90
C SER A 633 10.34 -9.25 23.06
N GLY A 634 11.49 -9.31 22.42
CA GLY A 634 11.84 -10.43 21.58
C GLY A 634 13.28 -10.39 21.09
N VAL A 635 13.54 -11.17 20.05
CA VAL A 635 14.88 -11.39 19.53
C VAL A 635 14.87 -11.32 18.00
N ILE A 636 15.86 -10.63 17.44
CA ILE A 636 16.14 -10.60 16.01
C ILE A 636 17.44 -11.35 15.73
N ALA A 637 17.47 -12.20 14.71
CA ALA A 637 18.69 -12.84 14.22
C ALA A 637 18.79 -12.69 12.69
N ILE A 638 20.02 -12.62 12.15
CA ILE A 638 20.24 -12.64 10.71
C ILE A 638 20.40 -14.10 10.27
N LYS A 639 19.64 -14.55 9.27
CA LYS A 639 19.72 -15.94 8.83
C LYS A 639 21.11 -16.26 8.28
N GLY A 640 21.82 -17.17 8.93
CA GLY A 640 23.11 -17.68 8.49
C GLY A 640 24.32 -16.77 8.76
N ALA A 641 24.17 -15.72 9.58
CA ALA A 641 25.27 -14.83 9.98
C ALA A 641 25.08 -14.31 11.41
N ASN A 642 26.17 -13.87 12.05
CA ASN A 642 26.08 -13.14 13.31
C ASN A 642 25.94 -11.63 13.04
N ILE A 643 25.38 -10.91 14.01
CA ILE A 643 25.32 -9.45 14.03
C ILE A 643 26.67 -8.95 14.57
N ALA A 644 27.51 -8.39 13.72
CA ALA A 644 28.78 -7.78 14.11
C ALA A 644 28.57 -6.45 14.85
N LYS A 645 27.64 -5.63 14.38
CA LYS A 645 27.24 -4.36 15.00
C LYS A 645 25.74 -4.16 14.86
N ALA A 646 25.11 -3.60 15.88
CA ALA A 646 23.73 -3.14 15.82
C ALA A 646 23.61 -1.69 16.32
N THR A 647 22.62 -0.96 15.82
CA THR A 647 22.31 0.41 16.29
C THR A 647 20.80 0.61 16.27
N ASN A 648 20.25 1.18 17.34
CA ASN A 648 18.86 1.65 17.34
C ASN A 648 18.83 3.02 16.67
N LEU A 649 18.31 3.11 15.45
CA LEU A 649 18.26 4.36 14.70
C LEU A 649 17.25 5.36 15.27
N MET A 650 16.33 4.94 16.16
CA MET A 650 15.43 5.88 16.83
C MET A 650 16.13 6.68 17.94
N THR A 651 17.20 6.13 18.53
CA THR A 651 17.96 6.75 19.63
C THR A 651 19.42 7.02 19.30
N ASP A 652 19.89 6.58 18.13
CA ASP A 652 21.30 6.58 17.71
C ASP A 652 22.24 5.79 18.65
N GLU A 653 21.67 4.90 19.48
CA GLU A 653 22.42 4.13 20.47
C GLU A 653 22.99 2.83 19.87
N PRO A 654 24.29 2.54 20.06
CA PRO A 654 24.86 1.27 19.67
C PRO A 654 24.34 0.15 20.58
N LEU A 655 24.06 -1.00 19.98
CA LEU A 655 23.62 -2.21 20.68
C LEU A 655 24.67 -3.32 20.56
N PRO A 656 24.76 -4.23 21.55
CA PRO A 656 25.73 -5.32 21.49
C PRO A 656 25.41 -6.27 20.32
N GLY A 657 26.43 -6.56 19.52
CA GLY A 657 26.38 -7.61 18.51
C GLY A 657 26.36 -9.02 19.12
N GLY A 658 26.22 -10.03 18.28
CA GLY A 658 26.17 -11.43 18.68
C GLY A 658 25.39 -12.29 17.70
N PRO A 659 25.11 -13.56 18.04
CA PRO A 659 24.27 -14.43 17.22
C PRO A 659 22.83 -13.95 17.11
N MET A 660 22.38 -13.14 18.08
CA MET A 660 21.03 -12.63 18.17
C MET A 660 21.01 -11.30 18.93
N LEU A 661 20.09 -10.40 18.57
CA LEU A 661 19.88 -9.12 19.21
C LEU A 661 18.56 -9.16 20.00
N ARG A 662 18.64 -8.99 21.32
CA ARG A 662 17.45 -8.80 22.16
C ARG A 662 16.99 -7.36 22.05
N VAL A 663 15.71 -7.15 21.78
CA VAL A 663 15.13 -5.81 21.64
C VAL A 663 13.78 -5.71 22.32
N GLU A 664 13.41 -4.48 22.66
CA GLU A 664 12.10 -4.13 23.17
C GLU A 664 11.50 -3.04 22.28
N VAL A 665 10.19 -3.14 22.04
CA VAL A 665 9.43 -2.12 21.33
C VAL A 665 8.34 -1.64 22.28
N PRO A 666 8.33 -0.35 22.66
CA PRO A 666 7.29 0.20 23.50
C PRO A 666 5.89 -0.05 22.95
N ARG A 667 4.89 -0.02 23.83
CA ARG A 667 3.49 -0.15 23.42
C ARG A 667 3.15 0.86 22.33
N LEU A 668 2.41 0.42 21.32
CA LEU A 668 1.92 1.28 20.24
C LEU A 668 3.02 2.17 19.64
N ASP A 669 4.22 1.62 19.45
CA ASP A 669 5.38 2.35 18.95
C ASP A 669 6.16 1.57 17.88
N VAL A 670 7.11 2.23 17.24
CA VAL A 670 7.96 1.71 16.18
C VAL A 670 9.43 1.91 16.53
N MET A 671 10.23 0.88 16.25
CA MET A 671 11.69 0.91 16.38
C MET A 671 12.36 0.48 15.09
N ILE A 672 13.48 1.12 14.75
CA ILE A 672 14.26 0.83 13.54
C ILE A 672 15.68 0.51 13.97
N TYR A 673 16.16 -0.67 13.57
CA TYR A 673 17.48 -1.17 13.90
C TYR A 673 18.33 -1.29 12.64
N GLU A 674 19.53 -0.73 12.68
CA GLU A 674 20.59 -1.05 11.73
C GLU A 674 21.35 -2.27 12.22
N LEU A 675 21.50 -3.28 11.35
CA LEU A 675 22.24 -4.50 11.63
C LEU A 675 23.36 -4.67 10.59
N ILE A 676 24.59 -4.80 11.07
CA ILE A 676 25.76 -5.14 10.25
C ILE A 676 26.12 -6.60 10.52
N ALA A 677 26.04 -7.44 9.50
CA ALA A 677 26.40 -8.85 9.56
C ALA A 677 27.93 -9.07 9.59
N ASP A 678 28.37 -10.18 10.18
CA ASP A 678 29.78 -10.60 10.20
C ASP A 678 30.34 -11.03 8.83
N ARG A 679 29.46 -11.18 7.84
CA ARG A 679 29.77 -11.56 6.46
C ARG A 679 28.63 -11.13 5.52
N PRO A 680 28.84 -11.08 4.19
CA PRO A 680 27.76 -10.85 3.23
C PRO A 680 26.60 -11.85 3.40
N VAL A 681 25.39 -11.34 3.57
CA VAL A 681 24.16 -12.14 3.74
C VAL A 681 23.26 -12.12 2.50
N VAL A 682 23.46 -11.10 1.67
CA VAL A 682 22.80 -10.97 0.36
C VAL A 682 23.83 -10.87 -0.76
N ARG A 683 23.37 -11.17 -1.97
CA ARG A 683 24.00 -10.79 -3.23
C ARG A 683 22.96 -10.07 -4.09
N PHE A 684 23.38 -9.19 -4.97
CA PHE A 684 22.43 -8.39 -5.74
C PHE A 684 22.10 -9.05 -7.08
N LYS A 685 20.85 -8.90 -7.50
CA LYS A 685 20.41 -9.30 -8.84
C LYS A 685 20.85 -8.25 -9.86
N GLU A 686 21.42 -8.71 -10.96
CA GLU A 686 21.59 -7.92 -12.18
C GLU A 686 20.41 -8.29 -13.09
N VAL A 687 19.52 -7.34 -13.36
CA VAL A 687 18.36 -7.51 -14.24
C VAL A 687 18.47 -6.49 -15.36
#